data_AF-A0A1E9B3P3-F1
#
_entry.id   AF-A0A1E9B3P3-F1
#
_cell.length_a   1.000
_cell.length_b   1.000
_cell.length_c   1.000
_cell.angle_alpha   90.00
_cell.angle_beta   90.00
_cell.angle_gamma   90.00
#
_symmetry.space_group_name_H-M   'P 1'
#
loop_
_entity.id
_entity.type
_entity.pdbx_description
1 polymer ?
#
loop_
_entity_poly.entity_id
_entity_poly.type
_entity_poly.pdbx_seq_one_letter_code
_entity_poly.pdbx_strand_id
1 'polypeptide(L)'
;MFKEWKAIFKKPTFIIVMIGISLIPALYNIIFLSSMWDPYGKLSELPVAIVNKDQAATYNDEKLTIGEDMVSNLKDSNSLDFHFVDEGEGERGLRDGDYYMVVTLPSNLSEKASSILTNHPEQMKIDYQTSSGHSFIASKMSDSAMTQIKQTVATNVTQSYTKALFEKMGDLKLGLSQAANASLQLADGSNQLSDGSQTLTTNLQTLAQSSLTFSNGADQLSTGLGTYTAGVNQLNLGLGNFNTGLNQYTSAISQIDNGLNQLNSQTPALVSGLTQLDAGTQAYTGGVSQLNSGLNQFSLGIDTYTNGVQSLSSGANQISTKSETLRTGLTQLNQGIQELSTQLDGANQQKDQIKQLATSLEQFNQAIQNIQTADSGEITQVTNQLSSSLSTIANSAQSIITSNQSEKETTLSAIQSTSAYQSLTPDQQAEITSVVSNPSSSASESARTILTTVQTLQSSLENVTTQTNSLTQLKNHSSQLLPTASSTLTSLSSGLTQVQTAIDGQLLPASQTLASGIDSYTKSVDQVALGASQLSSKNSNLTGSFNKLLQGSNQLTEKSSTLTGATAKLAANGPELTTGIDKLASGVNQVNNKTSDLTAGFNQLQAGSQQLADKSDQLVSGANQLANGSEKIASGADQLAQGSEILQSGLGKLSDGSSQLNQGLTDADKQLNKASTEPKNADLLADPLSLSKTDTDQVAVNGIAMAPYMISVALFVAAISTNMIFAKLPSGRHPESRWAWFKSRFEINGIIAGLAGVLVYGGVHLIGLTAVHEFKTLALIILTSLAFMAMVTALTTWNSRLGAFFSLILLLLQLASSAGTYPLALTNQFFKTINPWLPMSYSVSGFRQTISMTGNIHSQIIFLIFTIMIFVALGMLAYQPKKAEED
;
A
#
# COMPACT_ATOMS: atom_id res chain seq x y z
N MET A 1 -81.44 11.76 -82.01
CA MET A 1 -80.20 11.28 -81.37
C MET A 1 -80.38 10.02 -80.49
N PHE A 2 -81.59 9.43 -80.35
CA PHE A 2 -81.83 8.23 -79.50
C PHE A 2 -82.46 7.03 -80.24
N LYS A 3 -82.27 6.91 -81.57
CA LYS A 3 -82.89 5.83 -82.36
C LYS A 3 -82.38 4.44 -81.93
N GLU A 4 -81.09 4.30 -81.66
CA GLU A 4 -80.47 3.05 -81.20
C GLU A 4 -80.96 2.63 -79.81
N TRP A 5 -81.01 3.55 -78.83
CA TRP A 5 -81.54 3.26 -77.50
C TRP A 5 -82.99 2.79 -77.54
N LYS A 6 -83.83 3.40 -78.41
CA LYS A 6 -85.22 2.97 -78.60
C LYS A 6 -85.32 1.58 -79.25
N ALA A 7 -84.35 1.19 -80.09
CA ALA A 7 -84.27 -0.14 -80.67
C ALA A 7 -83.82 -1.20 -79.65
N ILE A 8 -82.87 -0.86 -78.77
CA ILE A 8 -82.40 -1.71 -77.66
C ILE A 8 -83.55 -2.00 -76.68
N PHE A 9 -84.27 -0.97 -76.22
CA PHE A 9 -85.36 -1.14 -75.25
C PHE A 9 -86.60 -1.85 -75.82
N LYS A 10 -86.81 -1.83 -77.14
CA LYS A 10 -87.91 -2.57 -77.78
C LYS A 10 -87.70 -4.08 -77.86
N LYS A 11 -86.45 -4.55 -77.76
CA LYS A 11 -86.12 -5.98 -77.86
C LYS A 11 -85.41 -6.43 -76.57
N PRO A 12 -86.08 -7.15 -75.65
CA PRO A 12 -85.51 -7.53 -74.36
C PRO A 12 -84.19 -8.32 -74.48
N THR A 13 -84.00 -9.02 -75.60
CA THR A 13 -82.74 -9.73 -75.92
C THR A 13 -81.52 -8.82 -75.96
N PHE A 14 -81.63 -7.56 -76.40
CA PHE A 14 -80.47 -6.65 -76.44
C PHE A 14 -80.08 -6.16 -75.05
N ILE A 15 -81.04 -5.95 -74.15
CA ILE A 15 -80.78 -5.58 -72.75
C ILE A 15 -80.07 -6.72 -72.02
N ILE A 16 -80.54 -7.96 -72.20
CA ILE A 16 -79.93 -9.16 -71.62
C ILE A 16 -78.47 -9.31 -72.13
N VAL A 17 -78.24 -9.12 -73.42
CA VAL A 17 -76.87 -9.18 -74.00
C VAL A 17 -75.98 -8.06 -73.45
N MET A 18 -76.49 -6.84 -73.28
CA MET A 18 -75.72 -5.72 -72.74
C MET A 18 -75.36 -5.94 -71.26
N ILE A 19 -76.30 -6.38 -70.42
CA ILE A 19 -76.04 -6.75 -69.02
C ILE A 19 -75.06 -7.91 -68.97
N GLY A 20 -75.24 -8.94 -69.79
CA GLY A 20 -74.32 -10.06 -69.91
C GLY A 20 -72.89 -9.61 -70.20
N ILE A 21 -72.69 -8.79 -71.25
CA ILE A 21 -71.37 -8.28 -71.61
C ILE A 21 -70.76 -7.43 -70.49
N SER A 22 -71.55 -6.55 -69.85
CA SER A 22 -71.07 -5.72 -68.73
C SER A 22 -70.74 -6.52 -67.47
N LEU A 23 -71.31 -7.72 -67.28
CA LEU A 23 -70.98 -8.61 -66.17
C LEU A 23 -69.66 -9.37 -66.39
N ILE A 24 -69.14 -9.47 -67.61
CA ILE A 24 -67.91 -10.23 -67.91
C ILE A 24 -66.72 -9.79 -67.03
N PRO A 25 -66.38 -8.49 -66.92
CA PRO A 25 -65.24 -8.06 -66.09
C PRO A 25 -65.47 -8.35 -64.60
N ALA A 26 -66.71 -8.25 -64.12
CA ALA A 26 -67.06 -8.58 -62.73
C ALA A 26 -66.94 -10.09 -62.47
N LEU A 27 -67.43 -10.93 -63.38
CA LEU A 27 -67.28 -12.38 -63.31
C LEU A 27 -65.80 -12.79 -63.36
N TYR A 28 -64.99 -12.15 -64.22
CA TYR A 28 -63.54 -12.37 -64.25
C TYR A 28 -62.92 -12.11 -62.88
N ASN A 29 -63.17 -10.94 -62.29
CA ASN A 29 -62.61 -10.58 -60.99
C ASN A 29 -63.08 -11.51 -59.88
N ILE A 30 -64.39 -11.79 -59.78
CA ILE A 30 -64.93 -12.66 -58.73
C ILE A 30 -64.37 -14.08 -58.86
N ILE A 31 -64.45 -14.68 -60.04
CA ILE A 31 -64.05 -16.07 -60.27
C ILE A 31 -62.52 -16.21 -60.12
N PHE A 32 -61.75 -15.32 -60.75
CA PHE A 32 -60.29 -15.41 -60.74
C PHE A 32 -59.70 -15.04 -59.37
N LEU A 33 -60.07 -13.90 -58.75
CA LEU A 33 -59.54 -13.51 -57.43
C LEU A 33 -59.97 -14.48 -56.34
N SER A 34 -61.22 -14.97 -56.34
CA SER A 34 -61.65 -15.92 -55.29
C SER A 34 -60.91 -17.25 -55.36
N SER A 35 -60.38 -17.63 -56.52
CA SER A 35 -59.53 -18.82 -56.68
C SER A 35 -58.10 -18.62 -56.16
N MET A 36 -57.66 -17.36 -56.00
CA MET A 36 -56.28 -16.98 -55.65
C MET A 36 -56.20 -16.04 -54.42
N TRP A 37 -57.27 -15.93 -53.61
CA TRP A 37 -57.42 -14.89 -52.60
C TRP A 37 -56.37 -14.95 -51.48
N ASP A 38 -56.13 -16.16 -50.94
CA ASP A 38 -55.17 -16.36 -49.85
C ASP A 38 -54.53 -17.76 -49.88
N PRO A 39 -53.68 -18.06 -50.89
CA PRO A 39 -53.01 -19.36 -50.98
C PRO A 39 -51.96 -19.56 -49.89
N TYR A 40 -51.38 -18.48 -49.34
CA TYR A 40 -50.35 -18.57 -48.30
C TYR A 40 -50.94 -18.75 -46.89
N GLY A 41 -52.09 -18.14 -46.58
CA GLY A 41 -52.83 -18.40 -45.34
C GLY A 41 -53.46 -19.80 -45.29
N LYS A 42 -53.54 -20.49 -46.44
CA LYS A 42 -54.03 -21.86 -46.58
C LYS A 42 -52.93 -22.91 -46.69
N LEU A 43 -51.68 -22.58 -46.33
CA LEU A 43 -50.57 -23.55 -46.36
C LEU A 43 -50.82 -24.78 -45.49
N SER A 44 -51.60 -24.65 -44.41
CA SER A 44 -52.04 -25.77 -43.59
C SER A 44 -52.95 -26.78 -44.32
N GLU A 45 -53.43 -26.46 -45.54
CA GLU A 45 -54.16 -27.37 -46.43
C GLU A 45 -53.24 -27.97 -47.52
N LEU A 46 -51.92 -27.69 -47.51
CA LEU A 46 -50.98 -28.26 -48.48
C LEU A 46 -50.51 -29.63 -48.00
N PRO A 47 -50.90 -30.73 -48.68
CA PRO A 47 -50.61 -32.08 -48.23
C PRO A 47 -49.14 -32.44 -48.44
N VAL A 48 -48.50 -32.89 -47.37
CA VAL A 48 -47.10 -33.34 -47.34
C VAL A 48 -46.97 -34.63 -46.56
N ALA A 49 -46.11 -35.52 -47.04
CA ALA A 49 -45.88 -36.82 -46.42
C ALA A 49 -44.61 -36.80 -45.55
N ILE A 50 -44.68 -37.42 -44.38
CA ILE A 50 -43.54 -37.67 -43.48
C ILE A 50 -43.33 -39.17 -43.36
N VAL A 51 -42.13 -39.62 -43.74
CA VAL A 51 -41.68 -41.01 -43.65
C VAL A 51 -40.63 -41.09 -42.55
N ASN A 52 -40.96 -41.71 -41.41
CA ASN A 52 -40.02 -41.87 -40.30
C ASN A 52 -39.37 -43.26 -40.32
N LYS A 53 -38.06 -43.32 -40.60
CA LYS A 53 -37.25 -44.55 -40.51
C LYS A 53 -36.32 -44.57 -39.30
N ASP A 54 -36.29 -43.49 -38.52
CA ASP A 54 -35.34 -43.30 -37.40
C ASP A 54 -35.48 -44.37 -36.33
N GLN A 55 -34.35 -44.73 -35.70
CA GLN A 55 -34.30 -45.63 -34.56
C GLN A 55 -33.73 -44.91 -33.35
N ALA A 56 -34.28 -45.18 -32.17
CA ALA A 56 -33.80 -44.58 -30.94
C ALA A 56 -32.31 -44.89 -30.69
N ALA A 57 -31.54 -43.90 -30.27
CA ALA A 57 -30.16 -44.07 -29.83
C ALA A 57 -30.07 -44.00 -28.30
N THR A 58 -29.00 -44.55 -27.72
CA THR A 58 -28.75 -44.46 -26.26
C THR A 58 -27.46 -43.69 -26.03
N TYR A 59 -27.50 -42.69 -25.15
CA TYR A 59 -26.35 -41.90 -24.76
C TYR A 59 -26.38 -41.65 -23.25
N ASN A 60 -25.33 -42.05 -22.51
CA ASN A 60 -25.24 -41.94 -21.05
C ASN A 60 -26.49 -42.46 -20.32
N ASP A 61 -26.94 -43.67 -20.66
CA ASP A 61 -28.13 -44.33 -20.11
C ASP A 61 -29.47 -43.60 -20.38
N GLU A 62 -29.48 -42.51 -21.15
CA GLU A 62 -30.68 -41.83 -21.64
C GLU A 62 -30.99 -42.22 -23.09
N LYS A 63 -32.27 -42.50 -23.36
CA LYS A 63 -32.77 -42.87 -24.68
C LYS A 63 -33.13 -41.61 -25.46
N LEU A 64 -32.49 -41.39 -26.61
CA LEU A 64 -32.72 -40.28 -27.54
C LEU A 64 -33.60 -40.73 -28.71
N THR A 65 -34.68 -40.01 -28.99
CA THR A 65 -35.74 -40.36 -29.95
C THR A 65 -36.09 -39.22 -30.90
N ILE A 66 -35.07 -38.56 -31.48
CA ILE A 66 -35.21 -37.36 -32.31
C ILE A 66 -36.26 -37.51 -33.42
N GLY A 67 -36.29 -38.63 -34.14
CA GLY A 67 -37.28 -38.86 -35.19
C GLY A 67 -38.71 -38.98 -34.67
N GLU A 68 -38.91 -39.67 -33.53
CA GLU A 68 -40.22 -39.80 -32.89
C GLU A 68 -40.69 -38.46 -32.31
N ASP A 69 -39.79 -37.72 -31.67
CA ASP A 69 -40.04 -36.39 -31.13
C ASP A 69 -40.42 -35.41 -32.25
N MET A 70 -39.73 -35.49 -33.40
CA MET A 70 -40.04 -34.67 -34.57
C MET A 70 -41.41 -35.04 -35.14
N VAL A 71 -41.75 -36.33 -35.26
CA VAL A 71 -43.09 -36.77 -35.67
C VAL A 71 -44.18 -36.26 -34.71
N SER A 72 -43.95 -36.34 -33.40
CA SER A 72 -44.89 -35.83 -32.41
C SER A 72 -45.11 -34.32 -32.55
N ASN A 73 -44.03 -33.55 -32.68
CA ASN A 73 -44.11 -32.10 -32.86
C ASN A 73 -44.80 -31.70 -34.18
N LEU A 74 -44.58 -32.47 -35.25
CA LEU A 74 -45.24 -32.21 -36.54
C LEU A 74 -46.73 -32.55 -36.51
N LYS A 75 -47.17 -33.56 -35.74
CA LYS A 75 -48.59 -33.87 -35.53
C LYS A 75 -49.36 -32.72 -34.87
N ASP A 76 -48.69 -31.99 -33.98
CA ASP A 76 -49.27 -30.84 -33.28
C ASP A 76 -49.15 -29.53 -34.09
N SER A 77 -48.46 -29.56 -35.24
CA SER A 77 -48.19 -28.38 -36.06
C SER A 77 -49.30 -28.11 -37.08
N ASN A 78 -49.84 -26.89 -37.08
CA ASN A 78 -50.78 -26.42 -38.10
C ASN A 78 -50.07 -25.71 -39.28
N SER A 79 -48.80 -26.00 -39.53
CA SER A 79 -48.01 -25.28 -40.55
C SER A 79 -48.21 -25.80 -41.98
N LEU A 80 -48.44 -27.11 -42.13
CA LEU A 80 -48.77 -27.83 -43.36
C LEU A 80 -49.76 -28.95 -43.03
N ASP A 81 -50.38 -29.56 -44.04
CA ASP A 81 -51.19 -30.76 -43.85
C ASP A 81 -50.27 -32.00 -43.83
N PHE A 82 -49.79 -32.38 -42.64
CA PHE A 82 -48.84 -33.48 -42.48
C PHE A 82 -49.52 -34.85 -42.45
N HIS A 83 -49.11 -35.73 -43.37
CA HIS A 83 -49.54 -37.13 -43.45
C HIS A 83 -48.36 -38.04 -43.09
N PHE A 84 -48.54 -38.94 -42.13
CA PHE A 84 -47.49 -39.86 -41.69
C PHE A 84 -47.70 -41.21 -42.36
N VAL A 85 -46.85 -41.54 -43.33
CA VAL A 85 -47.05 -42.65 -44.27
C VAL A 85 -45.77 -43.48 -44.38
N ASP A 86 -45.88 -44.68 -44.95
CA ASP A 86 -44.69 -45.43 -45.35
C ASP A 86 -44.05 -44.83 -46.63
N GLU A 87 -42.81 -45.23 -46.89
CA GLU A 87 -42.04 -44.71 -48.04
C GLU A 87 -42.74 -44.94 -49.39
N GLY A 88 -43.35 -46.12 -49.59
CA GLY A 88 -44.00 -46.46 -50.85
C GLY A 88 -45.28 -45.65 -51.08
N GLU A 89 -46.04 -45.40 -50.02
CA GLU A 89 -47.20 -44.49 -50.06
C GLU A 89 -46.77 -43.04 -50.31
N GLY A 90 -45.73 -42.56 -49.62
CA GLY A 90 -45.20 -41.20 -49.81
C GLY A 90 -44.73 -40.94 -51.24
N GLU A 91 -43.92 -41.84 -51.80
CA GLU A 91 -43.44 -41.72 -53.19
C GLU A 91 -44.57 -41.81 -54.22
N ARG A 92 -45.54 -42.72 -54.02
CA ARG A 92 -46.72 -42.81 -54.89
C ARG A 92 -47.55 -41.54 -54.81
N GLY A 93 -47.83 -41.03 -53.61
CA GLY A 93 -48.63 -39.82 -53.43
C GLY A 93 -47.95 -38.58 -54.02
N LEU A 94 -46.62 -38.47 -53.93
CA LEU A 94 -45.87 -37.40 -54.60
C LEU A 94 -45.98 -37.48 -56.12
N ARG A 95 -45.86 -38.70 -56.68
CA ARG A 95 -45.96 -38.92 -58.13
C ARG A 95 -47.37 -38.68 -58.68
N ASP A 96 -48.39 -39.09 -57.94
CA ASP A 96 -49.78 -39.01 -58.38
C ASP A 96 -50.38 -37.61 -58.13
N GLY A 97 -49.71 -36.79 -57.29
CA GLY A 97 -50.06 -35.40 -56.99
C GLY A 97 -50.91 -35.22 -55.74
N ASP A 98 -51.02 -36.28 -54.93
CA ASP A 98 -51.68 -36.28 -53.62
C ASP A 98 -50.83 -35.58 -52.55
N TYR A 99 -49.49 -35.64 -52.69
CA TYR A 99 -48.54 -34.90 -51.88
C TYR A 99 -47.69 -33.96 -52.73
N TYR A 100 -47.32 -32.81 -52.18
CA TYR A 100 -46.40 -31.86 -52.84
C TYR A 100 -44.97 -31.91 -52.29
N MET A 101 -44.79 -32.54 -51.13
CA MET A 101 -43.49 -32.79 -50.49
C MET A 101 -43.51 -34.13 -49.74
N VAL A 102 -42.40 -34.87 -49.78
CA VAL A 102 -42.15 -36.04 -48.93
C VAL A 102 -40.87 -35.78 -48.13
N VAL A 103 -40.92 -35.83 -46.80
CA VAL A 103 -39.75 -35.71 -45.92
C VAL A 103 -39.43 -37.09 -45.34
N THR A 104 -38.18 -37.52 -45.48
CA THR A 104 -37.71 -38.81 -44.97
C THR A 104 -36.73 -38.60 -43.81
N LEU A 105 -37.09 -39.09 -42.62
CA LEU A 105 -36.20 -39.14 -41.46
C LEU A 105 -35.39 -40.44 -41.57
N PRO A 106 -34.06 -40.40 -41.76
CA PRO A 106 -33.26 -41.59 -41.95
C PRO A 106 -33.11 -42.40 -40.65
N SER A 107 -32.69 -43.67 -40.77
CA SER A 107 -32.61 -44.60 -39.63
C SER A 107 -31.58 -44.26 -38.56
N ASN A 108 -30.62 -43.39 -38.87
CA ASN A 108 -29.52 -42.99 -38.00
C ASN A 108 -29.64 -41.53 -37.54
N LEU A 109 -30.84 -40.93 -37.59
CA LEU A 109 -31.03 -39.54 -37.22
C LEU A 109 -30.76 -39.32 -35.72
N SER A 110 -31.33 -40.15 -34.85
CA SER A 110 -31.09 -40.09 -33.40
C SER A 110 -29.66 -40.49 -33.02
N GLU A 111 -29.06 -41.46 -33.73
CA GLU A 111 -27.66 -41.85 -33.53
C GLU A 111 -26.71 -40.69 -33.80
N LYS A 112 -26.87 -40.02 -34.94
CA LYS A 112 -26.07 -38.84 -35.29
C LYS A 112 -26.31 -37.67 -34.36
N ALA A 113 -27.56 -37.45 -33.93
CA ALA A 113 -27.84 -36.44 -32.91
C ALA A 113 -27.08 -36.69 -31.61
N SER A 114 -27.00 -37.95 -31.16
CA SER A 114 -26.24 -38.32 -29.96
C SER A 114 -24.73 -38.10 -30.11
N SER A 115 -24.19 -38.24 -31.33
CA SER A 115 -22.76 -38.03 -31.60
C SER A 115 -22.31 -36.58 -31.36
N ILE A 116 -23.22 -35.59 -31.43
CA ILE A 116 -22.94 -34.17 -31.13
C ILE A 116 -22.45 -33.98 -29.70
N LEU A 117 -22.85 -34.86 -28.78
CA LEU A 117 -22.42 -34.85 -27.38
C LEU A 117 -21.08 -35.57 -27.16
N THR A 118 -20.46 -36.10 -28.20
CA THR A 118 -19.19 -36.86 -28.15
C THR A 118 -18.01 -36.07 -28.75
N ASN A 119 -16.80 -36.64 -28.66
CA ASN A 119 -15.58 -36.07 -29.25
C ASN A 119 -15.53 -36.19 -30.79
N HIS A 120 -16.50 -36.86 -31.42
CA HIS A 120 -16.58 -37.03 -32.87
C HIS A 120 -18.00 -36.73 -33.37
N PRO A 121 -18.40 -35.45 -33.39
CA PRO A 121 -19.73 -35.07 -33.83
C PRO A 121 -19.93 -35.32 -35.34
N GLU A 122 -21.08 -35.90 -35.69
CA GLU A 122 -21.55 -36.08 -37.06
C GLU A 122 -22.78 -35.21 -37.34
N GLN A 123 -22.82 -34.59 -38.52
CA GLN A 123 -23.96 -33.76 -38.93
C GLN A 123 -25.18 -34.62 -39.27
N MET A 124 -26.35 -34.22 -38.78
CA MET A 124 -27.62 -34.83 -39.18
C MET A 124 -27.99 -34.42 -40.61
N LYS A 125 -28.66 -35.32 -41.32
CA LYS A 125 -29.14 -35.08 -42.68
C LYS A 125 -30.60 -35.51 -42.78
N ILE A 126 -31.46 -34.63 -43.27
CA ILE A 126 -32.85 -34.98 -43.62
C ILE A 126 -33.02 -34.81 -45.12
N ASP A 127 -33.50 -35.88 -45.76
CA ASP A 127 -33.80 -35.90 -47.19
C ASP A 127 -35.27 -35.52 -47.39
N TYR A 128 -35.54 -34.64 -48.36
CA TYR A 128 -36.91 -34.32 -48.76
C TYR A 128 -37.02 -34.26 -50.29
N GLN A 129 -38.21 -34.59 -50.78
CA GLN A 129 -38.54 -34.64 -52.19
C GLN A 129 -39.70 -33.71 -52.50
N THR A 130 -39.68 -33.00 -53.63
CA THR A 130 -40.80 -32.17 -54.11
C THR A 130 -41.15 -32.52 -55.55
N SER A 131 -42.37 -32.20 -55.98
CA SER A 131 -42.78 -32.29 -57.39
C SER A 131 -43.03 -30.90 -57.97
N SER A 132 -42.01 -30.34 -58.63
CA SER A 132 -42.13 -29.07 -59.33
C SER A 132 -43.03 -29.15 -60.58
N GLY A 133 -43.23 -30.34 -61.14
CA GLY A 133 -44.13 -30.63 -62.27
C GLY A 133 -45.62 -30.53 -61.92
N HIS A 134 -46.02 -31.01 -60.73
CA HIS A 134 -47.40 -30.86 -60.25
C HIS A 134 -47.72 -29.42 -59.86
N SER A 135 -46.81 -28.75 -59.16
CA SER A 135 -46.88 -27.31 -58.92
C SER A 135 -45.53 -26.72 -58.51
N PHE A 136 -44.98 -25.86 -59.35
CA PHE A 136 -43.75 -25.12 -59.06
C PHE A 136 -43.88 -24.23 -57.81
N ILE A 137 -45.04 -23.60 -57.62
CA ILE A 137 -45.30 -22.77 -56.43
C ILE A 137 -45.35 -23.65 -55.17
N ALA A 138 -46.00 -24.82 -55.20
CA ALA A 138 -45.97 -25.74 -54.06
C ALA A 138 -44.56 -26.22 -53.75
N SER A 139 -43.74 -26.55 -54.77
CA SER A 139 -42.35 -26.92 -54.54
C SER A 139 -41.58 -25.82 -53.83
N LYS A 140 -41.79 -24.55 -54.21
CA LYS A 140 -41.09 -23.43 -53.57
C LYS A 140 -41.60 -23.13 -52.17
N MET A 141 -42.91 -23.25 -51.94
CA MET A 141 -43.49 -23.20 -50.59
C MET A 141 -42.93 -24.33 -49.71
N SER A 142 -42.76 -25.53 -50.28
CA SER A 142 -42.16 -26.69 -49.61
C SER A 142 -40.68 -26.47 -49.27
N ASP A 143 -39.89 -25.88 -50.18
CA ASP A 143 -38.50 -25.49 -49.91
C ASP A 143 -38.42 -24.54 -48.70
N SER A 144 -39.30 -23.53 -48.66
CA SER A 144 -39.38 -22.59 -47.53
C SER A 144 -39.82 -23.27 -46.23
N ALA A 145 -40.80 -24.16 -46.30
CA ALA A 145 -41.27 -24.90 -45.14
C ALA A 145 -40.18 -25.83 -44.57
N MET A 146 -39.43 -26.54 -45.43
CA MET A 146 -38.34 -27.39 -44.98
C MET A 146 -37.19 -26.60 -44.35
N THR A 147 -36.91 -25.40 -44.88
CA THR A 147 -35.92 -24.49 -44.27
C THR A 147 -36.36 -24.05 -42.86
N GLN A 148 -37.65 -23.74 -42.68
CA GLN A 148 -38.21 -23.39 -41.37
C GLN A 148 -38.15 -24.58 -40.39
N ILE A 149 -38.49 -25.79 -40.85
CA ILE A 149 -38.36 -27.03 -40.08
C ILE A 149 -36.90 -27.25 -39.66
N LYS A 150 -35.93 -27.07 -40.58
CA LYS A 150 -34.50 -27.12 -40.26
C LYS A 150 -34.14 -26.15 -39.14
N GLN A 151 -34.58 -24.89 -39.23
CA GLN A 151 -34.26 -23.88 -38.22
C GLN A 151 -34.83 -24.21 -36.84
N THR A 152 -36.05 -24.72 -36.80
CA THR A 152 -36.71 -25.14 -35.55
C THR A 152 -35.98 -26.33 -34.91
N VAL A 153 -35.64 -27.35 -35.71
CA VAL A 153 -34.89 -28.52 -35.22
C VAL A 153 -33.49 -28.11 -34.74
N ALA A 154 -32.77 -27.28 -35.51
CA ALA A 154 -31.46 -26.77 -35.12
C ALA A 154 -31.53 -26.02 -33.79
N THR A 155 -32.51 -25.11 -33.63
CA THR A 155 -32.69 -24.35 -32.38
C THR A 155 -32.94 -25.28 -31.18
N ASN A 156 -33.82 -26.28 -31.32
CA ASN A 156 -34.14 -27.21 -30.25
C ASN A 156 -32.93 -28.09 -29.86
N VAL A 157 -32.14 -28.52 -30.85
CA VAL A 157 -30.91 -29.30 -30.61
C VAL A 157 -29.84 -28.44 -29.94
N THR A 158 -29.59 -27.22 -30.44
CA THR A 158 -28.63 -26.27 -29.85
C THR A 158 -29.01 -25.90 -28.41
N GLN A 159 -30.29 -25.65 -28.14
CA GLN A 159 -30.78 -25.32 -26.80
C GLN A 159 -30.60 -26.49 -25.83
N SER A 160 -30.91 -27.73 -26.26
CA SER A 160 -30.76 -28.94 -25.45
C SER A 160 -29.27 -29.21 -25.11
N TYR A 161 -28.38 -29.07 -26.09
CA TYR A 161 -26.93 -29.20 -25.89
C TYR A 161 -26.36 -28.12 -24.97
N THR A 162 -26.72 -26.85 -25.20
CA THR A 162 -26.23 -25.72 -24.41
C THR A 162 -26.62 -25.88 -22.95
N LYS A 163 -27.86 -26.29 -22.68
CA LYS A 163 -28.33 -26.55 -21.33
C LYS A 163 -27.53 -27.67 -20.65
N ALA A 164 -27.36 -28.81 -21.33
CA ALA A 164 -26.61 -29.94 -20.80
C ALA A 164 -25.12 -29.60 -20.53
N LEU A 165 -24.47 -28.86 -21.43
CA LEU A 165 -23.08 -28.43 -21.28
C LEU A 165 -22.88 -27.48 -20.09
N PHE A 166 -23.73 -26.46 -19.96
CA PHE A 166 -23.60 -25.48 -18.88
C PHE A 166 -23.98 -26.03 -17.51
N GLU A 167 -24.94 -26.97 -17.43
CA GLU A 167 -25.23 -27.71 -16.19
C GLU A 167 -24.00 -28.51 -15.73
N LYS A 168 -23.34 -29.24 -16.64
CA LYS A 168 -22.14 -30.02 -16.30
C LYS A 168 -20.91 -29.15 -15.97
N MET A 169 -20.72 -28.01 -16.63
CA MET A 169 -19.71 -27.03 -16.23
C MET A 169 -19.99 -26.40 -14.87
N GLY A 170 -21.26 -26.17 -14.54
CA GLY A 170 -21.71 -25.69 -13.22
C GLY A 170 -21.37 -26.68 -12.11
N ASP A 171 -21.70 -27.97 -12.30
CA ASP A 171 -21.40 -29.04 -11.35
C ASP A 171 -19.88 -29.21 -11.14
N LEU A 172 -19.09 -29.16 -12.21
CA LEU A 172 -17.64 -29.27 -12.15
C LEU A 172 -17.01 -28.08 -11.42
N LYS A 173 -17.49 -26.86 -11.66
CA LYS A 173 -17.06 -25.65 -10.95
C LYS A 173 -17.36 -25.73 -9.45
N LEU A 174 -18.56 -26.18 -9.09
CA LEU A 174 -18.94 -26.38 -7.68
C LEU A 174 -18.05 -27.43 -7.01
N GLY A 175 -17.79 -28.56 -7.69
CA GLY A 175 -16.90 -29.62 -7.21
C GLY A 175 -15.45 -29.15 -7.01
N LEU A 176 -14.89 -28.41 -7.98
CA LEU A 176 -13.54 -27.83 -7.88
C LEU A 176 -13.45 -26.78 -6.78
N SER A 177 -14.47 -25.93 -6.62
CA SER A 177 -14.52 -24.93 -5.54
C SER A 177 -14.65 -25.57 -4.16
N GLN A 178 -15.45 -26.63 -4.01
CA GLN A 178 -15.53 -27.40 -2.76
C GLN A 178 -14.21 -28.10 -2.45
N ALA A 179 -13.56 -28.73 -3.43
CA ALA A 179 -12.26 -29.36 -3.26
C ALA A 179 -11.17 -28.34 -2.90
N ALA A 180 -11.18 -27.16 -3.53
CA ALA A 180 -10.29 -26.06 -3.18
C ALA A 180 -10.51 -25.62 -1.72
N ASN A 181 -11.76 -25.38 -1.29
CA ASN A 181 -12.05 -25.03 0.10
C ASN A 181 -11.67 -26.13 1.10
N ALA A 182 -11.91 -27.39 0.77
CA ALA A 182 -11.51 -28.53 1.61
C ALA A 182 -9.98 -28.65 1.74
N SER A 183 -9.23 -28.38 0.67
CA SER A 183 -7.76 -28.34 0.73
C SER A 183 -7.22 -27.18 1.60
N LEU A 184 -7.92 -26.04 1.66
CA LEU A 184 -7.61 -24.97 2.63
C LEU A 184 -7.91 -25.41 4.07
N GLN A 185 -9.04 -26.05 4.32
CA GLN A 185 -9.36 -26.59 5.65
C GLN A 185 -8.34 -27.66 6.09
N LEU A 186 -7.85 -28.48 5.16
CA LEU A 186 -6.82 -29.48 5.43
C LEU A 186 -5.46 -28.84 5.73
N ALA A 187 -5.08 -27.78 5.00
CA ALA A 187 -3.88 -27.01 5.29
C ALA A 187 -3.97 -26.32 6.66
N ASP A 188 -5.09 -25.69 6.97
CA ASP A 188 -5.32 -25.00 8.25
C ASP A 188 -5.34 -25.99 9.43
N GLY A 189 -6.01 -27.13 9.28
CA GLY A 189 -5.97 -28.21 10.28
C GLY A 189 -4.56 -28.80 10.46
N SER A 190 -3.77 -28.91 9.38
CA SER A 190 -2.37 -29.35 9.46
C SER A 190 -1.49 -28.33 10.19
N ASN A 191 -1.74 -27.03 10.00
CA ASN A 191 -1.06 -25.96 10.73
C ASN A 191 -1.44 -25.96 12.22
N GLN A 192 -2.72 -26.10 12.56
CA GLN A 192 -3.17 -26.24 13.96
C GLN A 192 -2.55 -27.46 14.65
N LEU A 193 -2.47 -28.60 13.93
CA LEU A 193 -1.83 -29.80 14.47
C LEU A 193 -0.31 -29.62 14.59
N SER A 194 0.32 -28.86 13.69
CA SER A 194 1.74 -28.49 13.76
C SER A 194 2.03 -27.61 14.98
N ASP A 195 1.20 -26.59 15.25
CA ASP A 195 1.30 -25.74 16.44
C ASP A 195 1.09 -26.53 17.74
N GLY A 196 0.12 -27.46 17.72
CA GLY A 196 -0.10 -28.40 18.81
C GLY A 196 1.11 -29.33 19.03
N SER A 197 1.71 -29.84 17.96
CA SER A 197 2.92 -30.67 18.00
C SER A 197 4.11 -29.87 18.55
N GLN A 198 4.29 -28.61 18.14
CA GLN A 198 5.33 -27.73 18.68
C GLN A 198 5.13 -27.51 20.19
N THR A 199 3.89 -27.26 20.62
CA THR A 199 3.54 -27.11 22.05
C THR A 199 3.84 -28.39 22.83
N LEU A 200 3.50 -29.56 22.27
CA LEU A 200 3.81 -30.86 22.84
C LEU A 200 5.33 -31.07 22.96
N THR A 201 6.10 -30.77 21.91
CA THR A 201 7.57 -30.83 21.92
C THR A 201 8.15 -29.96 23.03
N THR A 202 7.71 -28.70 23.15
CA THR A 202 8.18 -27.77 24.19
C THR A 202 7.84 -28.26 25.59
N ASN A 203 6.64 -28.80 25.81
CA ASN A 203 6.25 -29.35 27.09
C ASN A 203 7.02 -30.64 27.43
N LEU A 204 7.32 -31.47 26.44
CA LEU A 204 8.14 -32.67 26.63
C LEU A 204 9.60 -32.34 26.93
N GLN A 205 10.18 -31.32 26.26
CA GLN A 205 11.50 -30.79 26.60
C GLN A 205 11.52 -30.22 28.02
N THR A 206 10.45 -29.51 28.42
CA THR A 206 10.29 -29.01 29.78
C THR A 206 10.18 -30.15 30.80
N LEU A 207 9.43 -31.20 30.48
CA LEU A 207 9.31 -32.41 31.31
C LEU A 207 10.65 -33.14 31.41
N ALA A 208 11.40 -33.26 30.31
CA ALA A 208 12.72 -33.87 30.30
C ALA A 208 13.70 -33.09 31.20
N GLN A 209 13.78 -31.77 31.01
CA GLN A 209 14.63 -30.89 31.81
C GLN A 209 14.23 -30.90 33.30
N SER A 210 12.92 -30.90 33.60
CA SER A 210 12.41 -30.95 34.96
C SER A 210 12.69 -32.31 35.62
N SER A 211 12.58 -33.40 34.86
CA SER A 211 12.90 -34.75 35.33
C SER A 211 14.40 -34.91 35.56
N LEU A 212 15.25 -34.28 34.74
CA LEU A 212 16.69 -34.21 34.98
C LEU A 212 17.02 -33.39 36.23
N THR A 213 16.33 -32.26 36.43
CA THR A 213 16.46 -31.43 37.65
C THR A 213 16.04 -32.20 38.90
N PHE A 214 14.95 -32.96 38.80
CA PHE A 214 14.49 -33.84 39.88
C PHE A 214 15.45 -35.01 40.12
N SER A 215 16.06 -35.58 39.06
CA SER A 215 17.14 -36.57 39.18
C SER A 215 18.34 -36.00 39.92
N ASN A 216 18.81 -34.82 39.53
CA ASN A 216 19.91 -34.13 40.21
C ASN A 216 19.56 -33.84 41.69
N GLY A 217 18.32 -33.47 41.98
CA GLY A 217 17.83 -33.31 43.35
C GLY A 217 17.78 -34.63 44.13
N ALA A 218 17.38 -35.73 43.49
CA ALA A 218 17.41 -37.07 44.06
C ALA A 218 18.84 -37.57 44.29
N ASP A 219 19.80 -37.23 43.43
CA ASP A 219 21.23 -37.50 43.61
C ASP A 219 21.84 -36.66 44.72
N GLN A 220 21.46 -35.39 44.85
CA GLN A 220 21.82 -34.55 45.99
C GLN A 220 21.24 -35.10 47.29
N LEU A 221 19.99 -35.56 47.27
CA LEU A 221 19.36 -36.23 48.40
C LEU A 221 20.09 -37.54 48.73
N SER A 222 20.45 -38.35 47.73
CA SER A 222 21.23 -39.58 47.91
C SER A 222 22.62 -39.31 48.49
N THR A 223 23.30 -38.27 48.00
CA THR A 223 24.60 -37.82 48.51
C THR A 223 24.49 -37.29 49.94
N GLY A 224 23.46 -36.49 50.23
CA GLY A 224 23.17 -35.97 51.55
C GLY A 224 22.80 -37.09 52.53
N LEU A 225 22.00 -38.06 52.09
CA LEU A 225 21.68 -39.27 52.83
C LEU A 225 22.90 -40.17 53.02
N GLY A 226 23.82 -40.24 52.07
CA GLY A 226 25.10 -40.92 52.20
C GLY A 226 25.96 -40.27 53.27
N THR A 227 26.01 -38.93 53.29
CA THR A 227 26.70 -38.15 54.35
C THR A 227 26.04 -38.34 55.71
N TYR A 228 24.71 -38.32 55.76
CA TYR A 228 23.92 -38.60 56.96
C TYR A 228 24.16 -40.03 57.47
N THR A 229 24.13 -41.03 56.59
CA THR A 229 24.35 -42.44 56.92
C THR A 229 25.79 -42.68 57.39
N ALA A 230 26.77 -42.04 56.75
CA ALA A 230 28.15 -42.01 57.23
C ALA A 230 28.24 -41.36 58.62
N GLY A 231 27.49 -40.29 58.86
CA GLY A 231 27.35 -39.65 60.17
C GLY A 231 26.68 -40.55 61.22
N VAL A 232 25.66 -41.31 60.86
CA VAL A 232 24.98 -42.28 61.74
C VAL A 232 25.89 -43.47 62.04
N ASN A 233 26.67 -43.94 61.05
CA ASN A 233 27.70 -44.96 61.25
C ASN A 233 28.84 -44.43 62.14
N GLN A 234 29.26 -43.18 61.93
CA GLN A 234 30.24 -42.50 62.78
C GLN A 234 29.72 -42.30 64.20
N LEU A 235 28.42 -42.01 64.37
CA LEU A 235 27.75 -41.95 65.68
C LEU A 235 27.73 -43.34 66.32
N ASN A 236 27.40 -44.40 65.60
CA ASN A 236 27.40 -45.77 66.12
C ASN A 236 28.80 -46.21 66.58
N LEU A 237 29.83 -45.93 65.77
CA LEU A 237 31.23 -46.12 66.12
C LEU A 237 31.65 -45.24 67.31
N GLY A 238 31.19 -43.98 67.32
CA GLY A 238 31.42 -43.02 68.39
C GLY A 238 30.78 -43.43 69.71
N LEU A 239 29.58 -44.02 69.69
CA LEU A 239 28.90 -44.59 70.85
C LEU A 239 29.63 -45.83 71.38
N GLY A 240 30.20 -46.67 70.50
CA GLY A 240 31.08 -47.77 70.89
C GLY A 240 32.40 -47.30 71.52
N ASN A 241 33.02 -46.27 70.95
CA ASN A 241 34.21 -45.62 71.49
C ASN A 241 33.90 -44.89 72.80
N PHE A 242 32.74 -44.26 72.92
CA PHE A 242 32.28 -43.59 74.13
C PHE A 242 31.95 -44.59 75.24
N ASN A 243 31.37 -45.76 74.93
CA ASN A 243 31.19 -46.84 75.91
C ASN A 243 32.56 -47.35 76.43
N THR A 244 33.56 -47.42 75.56
CA THR A 244 34.95 -47.72 75.93
C THR A 244 35.57 -46.59 76.77
N GLY A 245 35.28 -45.33 76.41
CA GLY A 245 35.67 -44.13 77.14
C GLY A 245 34.95 -43.94 78.47
N LEU A 246 33.73 -44.46 78.64
CA LEU A 246 32.95 -44.42 79.88
C LEU A 246 33.58 -45.35 80.93
N ASN A 247 34.13 -46.48 80.48
CA ASN A 247 34.95 -47.37 81.31
C ASN A 247 36.28 -46.71 81.73
N GLN A 248 36.91 -45.92 80.86
CA GLN A 248 38.06 -45.08 81.21
C GLN A 248 37.68 -43.90 82.13
N TYR A 249 36.53 -43.26 81.91
CA TYR A 249 35.98 -42.16 82.71
C TYR A 249 35.67 -42.60 84.14
N THR A 250 35.12 -43.79 84.32
CA THR A 250 34.92 -44.41 85.64
C THR A 250 36.25 -44.61 86.37
N SER A 251 37.30 -44.98 85.64
CA SER A 251 38.67 -45.10 86.18
C SER A 251 39.32 -43.73 86.47
N ALA A 252 38.99 -42.69 85.69
CA ALA A 252 39.45 -41.31 85.87
C ALA A 252 38.70 -40.57 86.99
N ILE A 253 37.44 -40.91 87.27
CA ILE A 253 36.68 -40.41 88.43
C ILE A 253 37.38 -40.77 89.75
N SER A 254 37.98 -41.96 89.84
CA SER A 254 38.84 -42.34 90.97
C SER A 254 40.15 -41.54 91.04
N GLN A 255 40.62 -40.96 89.94
CA GLN A 255 41.76 -40.02 89.94
C GLN A 255 41.33 -38.59 90.31
N ILE A 256 40.10 -38.18 89.96
CA ILE A 256 39.48 -36.90 90.35
C ILE A 256 39.28 -36.81 91.87
N ASP A 257 38.90 -37.91 92.53
CA ASP A 257 38.80 -37.99 93.99
C ASP A 257 40.16 -37.69 94.67
N ASN A 258 41.26 -38.20 94.10
CA ASN A 258 42.63 -37.89 94.56
C ASN A 258 43.03 -36.42 94.27
N GLY A 259 42.66 -35.89 93.09
CA GLY A 259 42.92 -34.49 92.72
C GLY A 259 42.12 -33.47 93.54
N LEU A 260 40.89 -33.79 93.94
CA LEU A 260 40.05 -32.96 94.82
C LEU A 260 40.65 -32.84 96.21
N ASN A 261 41.22 -33.91 96.76
CA ASN A 261 41.95 -33.88 98.02
C ASN A 261 43.21 -32.98 97.94
N GLN A 262 43.91 -33.00 96.81
CA GLN A 262 45.06 -32.13 96.58
C GLN A 262 44.64 -30.65 96.40
N LEU A 263 43.55 -30.39 95.69
CA LEU A 263 42.98 -29.04 95.51
C LEU A 263 42.48 -28.43 96.82
N ASN A 264 41.84 -29.22 97.67
CA ASN A 264 41.40 -28.79 99.00
C ASN A 264 42.59 -28.31 99.86
N SER A 265 43.74 -28.98 99.76
CA SER A 265 44.97 -28.60 100.49
C SER A 265 45.64 -27.30 100.03
N GLN A 266 45.40 -26.88 98.78
CA GLN A 266 46.00 -25.67 98.17
C GLN A 266 45.04 -24.46 98.18
N THR A 267 43.76 -24.68 98.50
CA THR A 267 42.72 -23.64 98.50
C THR A 267 43.02 -22.46 99.44
N PRO A 268 43.58 -22.64 100.66
CA PRO A 268 43.96 -21.50 101.51
C PRO A 268 45.02 -20.58 100.89
N ALA A 269 45.99 -21.14 100.13
CA ALA A 269 47.00 -20.37 99.43
C ALA A 269 46.40 -19.56 98.26
N LEU A 270 45.42 -20.14 97.56
CA LEU A 270 44.66 -19.46 96.51
C LEU A 270 43.82 -18.29 97.08
N VAL A 271 43.13 -18.49 98.20
CA VAL A 271 42.36 -17.42 98.88
C VAL A 271 43.28 -16.26 99.29
N SER A 272 44.48 -16.57 99.82
CA SER A 272 45.50 -15.56 100.14
C SER A 272 46.01 -14.82 98.89
N GLY A 273 46.22 -15.53 97.78
CA GLY A 273 46.61 -14.92 96.50
C GLY A 273 45.54 -14.01 95.91
N LEU A 274 44.26 -14.37 96.08
CA LEU A 274 43.13 -13.55 95.64
C LEU A 274 42.98 -12.26 96.48
N THR A 275 43.26 -12.32 97.78
CA THR A 275 43.29 -11.11 98.63
C THR A 275 44.43 -10.18 98.25
N GLN A 276 45.61 -10.74 97.91
CA GLN A 276 46.73 -9.94 97.43
C GLN A 276 46.46 -9.32 96.05
N LEU A 277 45.75 -10.04 95.16
CA LEU A 277 45.30 -9.53 93.87
C LEU A 277 44.28 -8.39 94.03
N ASP A 278 43.30 -8.53 94.92
CA ASP A 278 42.32 -7.48 95.22
C ASP A 278 43.01 -6.20 95.69
N ALA A 279 43.93 -6.29 96.65
CA ALA A 279 44.73 -5.15 97.12
C ALA A 279 45.56 -4.52 96.00
N GLY A 280 46.16 -5.32 95.12
CA GLY A 280 46.89 -4.84 93.95
C GLY A 280 45.99 -4.10 92.94
N THR A 281 44.77 -4.61 92.70
CA THR A 281 43.80 -3.96 91.81
C THR A 281 43.26 -2.65 92.38
N GLN A 282 43.08 -2.54 93.70
CA GLN A 282 42.71 -1.29 94.35
C GLN A 282 43.81 -0.21 94.18
N ALA A 283 45.08 -0.58 94.37
CA ALA A 283 46.20 0.33 94.15
C ALA A 283 46.32 0.79 92.68
N TYR A 284 46.11 -0.13 91.72
CA TYR A 284 46.07 0.17 90.29
C TYR A 284 44.94 1.16 89.93
N THR A 285 43.72 0.90 90.40
CA THR A 285 42.55 1.77 90.19
C THR A 285 42.75 3.16 90.80
N GLY A 286 43.40 3.24 91.96
CA GLY A 286 43.83 4.52 92.55
C GLY A 286 44.79 5.30 91.64
N GLY A 287 45.78 4.62 91.07
CA GLY A 287 46.72 5.22 90.11
C GLY A 287 46.05 5.69 88.81
N VAL A 288 45.11 4.92 88.27
CA VAL A 288 44.32 5.29 87.08
C VAL A 288 43.45 6.52 87.36
N SER A 289 42.84 6.59 88.55
CA SER A 289 42.03 7.75 88.96
C SER A 289 42.87 9.02 89.04
N GLN A 290 44.08 8.94 89.59
CA GLN A 290 45.02 10.07 89.67
C GLN A 290 45.44 10.57 88.28
N LEU A 291 45.72 9.65 87.34
CA LEU A 291 46.00 9.98 85.94
C LEU A 291 44.82 10.71 85.29
N ASN A 292 43.60 10.22 85.52
CA ASN A 292 42.40 10.82 84.97
C ASN A 292 42.18 12.25 85.48
N SER A 293 42.39 12.50 86.77
CA SER A 293 42.35 13.85 87.34
C SER A 293 43.41 14.78 86.73
N GLY A 294 44.64 14.29 86.52
CA GLY A 294 45.71 15.06 85.87
C GLY A 294 45.38 15.42 84.41
N LEU A 295 44.80 14.49 83.65
CA LEU A 295 44.36 14.74 82.27
C LEU A 295 43.22 15.77 82.20
N ASN A 296 42.27 15.73 83.13
CA ASN A 296 41.22 16.74 83.22
C ASN A 296 41.78 18.16 83.44
N GLN A 297 42.78 18.31 84.34
CA GLN A 297 43.44 19.60 84.55
C GLN A 297 44.21 20.07 83.32
N PHE A 298 44.90 19.17 82.62
CA PHE A 298 45.62 19.51 81.39
C PHE A 298 44.67 19.91 80.25
N SER A 299 43.47 19.32 80.18
CA SER A 299 42.41 19.70 79.23
C SER A 299 42.09 21.20 79.33
N LEU A 300 41.88 21.68 80.56
CA LEU A 300 41.58 23.10 80.83
C LEU A 300 42.74 24.01 80.38
N GLY A 301 43.98 23.53 80.50
CA GLY A 301 45.17 24.22 79.98
C GLY A 301 45.19 24.31 78.45
N ILE A 302 44.87 23.21 77.75
CA ILE A 302 44.78 23.18 76.28
C ILE A 302 43.69 24.12 75.78
N ASP A 303 42.54 24.17 76.44
CA ASP A 303 41.44 25.05 76.07
C ASP A 303 41.85 26.52 76.19
N THR A 304 42.52 26.88 77.29
CA THR A 304 43.06 28.24 77.50
C THR A 304 44.08 28.61 76.41
N TYR A 305 44.99 27.72 76.09
CA TYR A 305 45.98 27.90 75.02
C TYR A 305 45.33 28.09 73.64
N THR A 306 44.33 27.26 73.33
CA THR A 306 43.60 27.30 72.05
C THR A 306 42.88 28.64 71.87
N ASN A 307 42.21 29.11 72.92
CA ASN A 307 41.54 30.41 72.93
C ASN A 307 42.52 31.57 72.72
N GLY A 308 43.72 31.49 73.32
CA GLY A 308 44.78 32.48 73.11
C GLY A 308 45.26 32.55 71.66
N VAL A 309 45.49 31.39 71.02
CA VAL A 309 45.89 31.33 69.60
C VAL A 309 44.78 31.83 68.66
N GLN A 310 43.52 31.56 68.97
CA GLN A 310 42.38 32.08 68.20
C GLN A 310 42.32 33.61 68.24
N SER A 311 42.63 34.19 69.41
CA SER A 311 42.67 35.64 69.60
C SER A 311 43.82 36.27 68.81
N LEU A 312 45.00 35.63 68.80
CA LEU A 312 46.16 36.04 68.00
C LEU A 312 45.86 36.01 66.49
N SER A 313 45.25 34.92 65.99
CA SER A 313 44.84 34.82 64.58
C SER A 313 43.87 35.92 64.20
N SER A 314 42.87 36.20 65.05
CA SER A 314 41.89 37.26 64.81
C SER A 314 42.54 38.65 64.76
N GLY A 315 43.45 38.95 65.69
CA GLY A 315 44.18 40.22 65.72
C GLY A 315 45.11 40.40 64.52
N ALA A 316 45.84 39.35 64.11
CA ALA A 316 46.74 39.41 62.96
C ALA A 316 45.99 39.69 61.64
N ASN A 317 44.81 39.08 61.45
CA ASN A 317 43.97 39.33 60.28
C ASN A 317 43.44 40.79 60.23
N GLN A 318 43.11 41.38 61.38
CA GLN A 318 42.70 42.80 61.43
C GLN A 318 43.84 43.74 61.03
N ILE A 319 45.07 43.46 61.48
CA ILE A 319 46.24 44.28 61.13
C ILE A 319 46.58 44.14 59.65
N SER A 320 46.51 42.92 59.09
CA SER A 320 46.68 42.67 57.64
C SER A 320 45.74 43.55 56.81
N THR A 321 44.44 43.53 57.15
CA THR A 321 43.41 44.33 56.44
C THR A 321 43.70 45.83 56.49
N LYS A 322 44.11 46.36 57.64
CA LYS A 322 44.45 47.79 57.78
C LYS A 322 45.74 48.16 57.03
N SER A 323 46.71 47.25 56.98
CA SER A 323 47.98 47.45 56.27
C SER A 323 47.76 47.53 54.75
N GLU A 324 46.80 46.76 54.23
CA GLU A 324 46.40 46.82 52.82
C GLU A 324 45.80 48.19 52.42
N THR A 325 45.00 48.79 53.33
CA THR A 325 44.46 50.14 53.12
C THR A 325 45.58 51.18 53.04
N LEU A 326 46.58 51.07 53.91
CA LEU A 326 47.76 51.94 53.92
C LEU A 326 48.61 51.78 52.65
N ARG A 327 48.83 50.53 52.20
CA ARG A 327 49.53 50.21 50.94
C ARG A 327 48.84 50.86 49.74
N THR A 328 47.52 50.80 49.69
CA THR A 328 46.71 51.38 48.62
C THR A 328 46.86 52.91 48.58
N GLY A 329 46.69 53.59 49.71
CA GLY A 329 46.83 55.05 49.77
C GLY A 329 48.23 55.54 49.39
N LEU A 330 49.27 54.79 49.77
CA LEU A 330 50.66 55.14 49.44
C LEU A 330 51.00 54.89 47.96
N THR A 331 50.39 53.88 47.35
CA THR A 331 50.51 53.64 45.90
C THR A 331 49.94 54.83 45.13
N GLN A 332 48.78 55.34 45.54
CA GLN A 332 48.16 56.51 44.94
C GLN A 332 49.03 57.77 45.09
N LEU A 333 49.62 57.99 46.27
CA LEU A 333 50.56 59.10 46.49
C LEU A 333 51.79 59.00 45.59
N ASN A 334 52.38 57.80 45.47
CA ASN A 334 53.55 57.59 44.62
C ASN A 334 53.23 57.82 43.14
N GLN A 335 52.06 57.39 42.68
CA GLN A 335 51.58 57.68 41.32
C GLN A 335 51.44 59.18 41.09
N GLY A 336 50.80 59.91 42.00
CA GLY A 336 50.64 61.36 41.89
C GLY A 336 51.97 62.12 41.84
N ILE A 337 52.97 61.72 42.63
CA ILE A 337 54.32 62.32 42.59
C ILE A 337 55.03 62.01 41.26
N GLN A 338 54.84 60.79 40.72
CA GLN A 338 55.44 60.39 39.45
C GLN A 338 54.81 61.10 38.24
N GLU A 339 53.49 61.32 38.27
CA GLU A 339 52.79 62.15 37.29
C GLU A 339 53.29 63.60 37.34
N LEU A 340 53.45 64.17 38.53
CA LEU A 340 53.96 65.53 38.71
C LEU A 340 55.41 65.67 38.19
N SER A 341 56.28 64.70 38.48
CA SER A 341 57.64 64.61 37.93
C SER A 341 57.63 64.59 36.39
N THR A 342 56.78 63.75 35.79
CA THR A 342 56.67 63.63 34.32
C THR A 342 56.17 64.92 33.66
N GLN A 343 55.18 65.58 34.27
CA GLN A 343 54.69 66.87 33.75
C GLN A 343 55.76 67.96 33.81
N LEU A 344 56.58 67.98 34.87
CA LEU A 344 57.68 68.94 34.99
C LEU A 344 58.84 68.64 34.03
N ASP A 345 59.05 67.38 33.65
CA ASP A 345 60.01 67.00 32.60
C ASP A 345 59.60 67.58 31.22
N GLY A 346 58.30 67.74 30.96
CA GLY A 346 57.77 68.45 29.79
C GLY A 346 58.19 69.93 29.74
N ALA A 347 58.40 70.57 30.88
CA ALA A 347 58.91 71.95 30.97
C ALA A 347 60.41 72.08 30.57
N ASN A 348 61.12 70.97 30.32
CA ASN A 348 62.49 71.01 29.78
C ASN A 348 62.55 71.67 28.40
N GLN A 349 61.50 71.54 27.57
CA GLN A 349 61.46 72.19 26.26
C GLN A 349 61.41 73.72 26.41
N GLN A 350 60.67 74.24 27.40
CA GLN A 350 60.71 75.65 27.77
C GLN A 350 62.06 76.08 28.35
N LYS A 351 62.69 75.26 29.19
CA LYS A 351 64.02 75.54 29.74
C LYS A 351 65.05 75.72 28.63
N ASP A 352 65.03 74.87 27.61
CA ASP A 352 65.92 74.97 26.45
C ASP A 352 65.59 76.21 25.60
N GLN A 353 64.31 76.52 25.39
CA GLN A 353 63.89 77.75 24.72
C GLN A 353 64.34 79.01 25.47
N ILE A 354 64.19 79.04 26.80
CA ILE A 354 64.65 80.14 27.66
C ILE A 354 66.17 80.30 27.56
N LYS A 355 66.92 79.19 27.59
CA LYS A 355 68.39 79.19 27.47
C LYS A 355 68.84 79.67 26.10
N GLN A 356 68.17 79.22 25.03
CA GLN A 356 68.42 79.70 23.67
C GLN A 356 68.14 81.19 23.55
N LEU A 357 66.99 81.67 24.05
CA LEU A 357 66.64 83.08 24.06
C LEU A 357 67.67 83.93 24.83
N ALA A 358 68.09 83.49 26.01
CA ALA A 358 69.13 84.18 26.78
C ALA A 358 70.45 84.25 26.00
N THR A 359 70.84 83.16 25.32
CA THR A 359 72.05 83.11 24.48
C THR A 359 71.93 84.06 23.28
N SER A 360 70.79 84.08 22.60
CA SER A 360 70.54 84.99 21.47
C SER A 360 70.54 86.46 21.88
N LEU A 361 69.98 86.79 23.05
CA LEU A 361 70.04 88.15 23.59
C LEU A 361 71.47 88.60 23.89
N GLU A 362 72.30 87.71 24.45
CA GLU A 362 73.70 88.00 24.74
C GLU A 362 74.53 88.19 23.46
N GLN A 363 74.38 87.28 22.49
CA GLN A 363 75.03 87.40 21.19
C GLN A 363 74.61 88.68 20.45
N PHE A 364 73.32 89.03 20.52
CA PHE A 364 72.80 90.26 19.95
C PHE A 364 73.36 91.51 20.63
N ASN A 365 73.46 91.53 21.96
CA ASN A 365 74.07 92.63 22.69
C ASN A 365 75.54 92.82 22.27
N GLN A 366 76.32 91.73 22.21
CA GLN A 366 77.72 91.78 21.76
C GLN A 366 77.84 92.29 20.31
N ALA A 367 76.95 91.86 19.42
CA ALA A 367 76.92 92.33 18.04
C ALA A 367 76.67 93.84 17.96
N ILE A 368 75.75 94.41 18.75
CA ILE A 368 75.54 95.87 18.82
C ILE A 368 76.77 96.59 19.39
N GLN A 369 77.38 96.07 20.46
CA GLN A 369 78.49 96.77 21.11
C GLN A 369 79.73 96.91 20.22
N ASN A 370 79.95 95.96 19.32
CA ASN A 370 81.10 95.91 18.43
C ASN A 370 80.99 96.84 17.20
N ILE A 371 79.86 97.53 16.99
CA ILE A 371 79.69 98.44 15.85
C ILE A 371 80.48 99.73 16.09
N GLN A 372 81.46 99.99 15.22
CA GLN A 372 82.22 101.26 15.11
C GLN A 372 81.88 101.93 13.76
N THR A 373 82.10 103.24 13.64
CA THR A 373 81.68 104.08 12.49
C THR A 373 82.09 103.48 11.14
N ALA A 374 81.13 102.86 10.46
CA ALA A 374 81.34 102.18 9.19
C ALA A 374 80.97 103.09 8.01
N ASP A 375 81.65 102.92 6.88
CA ASP A 375 81.24 103.57 5.63
C ASP A 375 79.87 103.03 5.21
N SER A 376 79.09 103.88 4.55
CA SER A 376 77.65 103.68 4.33
C SER A 376 77.22 102.32 3.73
N GLY A 377 78.09 101.60 3.02
CA GLY A 377 77.83 100.25 2.51
C GLY A 377 77.85 99.12 3.56
N GLU A 378 78.65 99.25 4.62
CA GLU A 378 78.77 98.25 5.71
C GLU A 378 77.59 98.34 6.70
N ILE A 379 76.98 99.52 6.84
CA ILE A 379 75.84 99.74 7.76
C ILE A 379 74.64 98.90 7.35
N THR A 380 74.29 98.84 6.07
CA THR A 380 73.11 98.08 5.61
C THR A 380 73.22 96.58 5.92
N GLN A 381 74.41 95.99 5.76
CA GLN A 381 74.62 94.57 6.03
C GLN A 381 74.47 94.26 7.52
N VAL A 382 75.06 95.09 8.38
CA VAL A 382 74.97 94.97 9.84
C VAL A 382 73.52 95.15 10.32
N THR A 383 72.80 96.15 9.80
CA THR A 383 71.38 96.40 10.13
C THR A 383 70.51 95.21 9.76
N ASN A 384 70.73 94.58 8.61
CA ASN A 384 69.98 93.38 8.23
C ASN A 384 70.25 92.20 9.17
N GLN A 385 71.51 92.01 9.58
CA GLN A 385 71.90 90.95 10.51
C GLN A 385 71.31 91.18 11.92
N LEU A 386 71.32 92.42 12.41
CA LEU A 386 70.70 92.80 13.67
C LEU A 386 69.17 92.62 13.63
N SER A 387 68.52 93.02 12.52
CA SER A 387 67.08 92.85 12.35
C SER A 387 66.67 91.38 12.37
N SER A 388 67.40 90.53 11.65
CA SER A 388 67.20 89.07 11.68
C SER A 388 67.38 88.49 13.09
N SER A 389 68.38 88.97 13.83
CA SER A 389 68.60 88.56 15.23
C SER A 389 67.44 89.00 16.14
N LEU A 390 66.96 90.24 16.01
CA LEU A 390 65.80 90.75 16.74
C LEU A 390 64.53 89.95 16.44
N SER A 391 64.25 89.64 15.16
CA SER A 391 63.11 88.79 14.79
C SER A 391 63.22 87.39 15.38
N THR A 392 64.42 86.82 15.42
CA THR A 392 64.66 85.51 16.06
C THR A 392 64.37 85.56 17.55
N ILE A 393 64.83 86.62 18.23
CA ILE A 393 64.57 86.85 19.66
C ILE A 393 63.07 87.07 19.91
N ALA A 394 62.39 87.88 19.09
CA ALA A 394 60.94 88.11 19.20
C ALA A 394 60.15 86.82 19.05
N ASN A 395 60.46 86.02 18.02
CA ASN A 395 59.80 84.74 17.80
C ASN A 395 60.05 83.76 18.95
N SER A 396 61.26 83.74 19.50
CA SER A 396 61.60 82.90 20.65
C SER A 396 60.86 83.34 21.91
N ALA A 397 60.80 84.65 22.19
CA ALA A 397 60.03 85.20 23.31
C ALA A 397 58.52 84.94 23.16
N GLN A 398 57.96 85.13 21.97
CA GLN A 398 56.55 84.84 21.69
C GLN A 398 56.24 83.35 21.83
N SER A 399 57.15 82.47 21.40
CA SER A 399 57.02 81.02 21.56
C SER A 399 56.97 80.62 23.03
N ILE A 400 57.79 81.23 23.90
CA ILE A 400 57.76 80.98 25.34
C ILE A 400 56.41 81.38 25.96
N ILE A 401 55.82 82.51 25.54
CA ILE A 401 54.50 82.96 26.02
C ILE A 401 53.41 81.95 25.61
N THR A 402 53.39 81.57 24.33
CA THR A 402 52.39 80.63 23.82
C THR A 402 52.54 79.24 24.43
N SER A 403 53.78 78.74 24.59
CA SER A 403 54.04 77.45 25.26
C SER A 403 53.59 77.47 26.71
N ASN A 404 53.86 78.55 27.45
CA ASN A 404 53.41 78.71 28.83
C ASN A 404 51.89 78.67 28.97
N GLN A 405 51.16 79.32 28.05
CA GLN A 405 49.71 79.31 28.06
C GLN A 405 49.15 77.90 27.81
N SER A 406 49.71 77.20 26.81
CA SER A 406 49.30 75.83 26.46
C SER A 406 49.61 74.81 27.56
N GLU A 407 50.78 74.90 28.18
CA GLU A 407 51.17 74.00 29.28
C GLU A 407 50.29 74.19 30.51
N LYS A 408 49.87 75.43 30.78
CA LYS A 408 48.98 75.74 31.89
C LYS A 408 47.59 75.13 31.70
N GLU A 409 47.01 75.24 30.50
CA GLU A 409 45.72 74.60 30.18
C GLU A 409 45.82 73.06 30.25
N THR A 410 46.96 72.51 29.79
CA THR A 410 47.24 71.07 29.87
C THR A 410 47.39 70.61 31.32
N THR A 411 48.15 71.33 32.14
CA THR A 411 48.38 71.02 33.56
C THR A 411 47.09 71.12 34.36
N LEU A 412 46.30 72.18 34.13
CA LEU A 412 44.99 72.33 34.77
C LEU A 412 44.06 71.18 34.40
N SER A 413 43.99 70.82 33.11
CA SER A 413 43.17 69.70 32.64
C SER A 413 43.62 68.37 33.23
N ALA A 414 44.95 68.14 33.31
CA ALA A 414 45.51 66.94 33.89
C ALA A 414 45.18 66.83 35.39
N ILE A 415 45.38 67.91 36.17
CA ILE A 415 45.01 67.95 37.58
C ILE A 415 43.50 67.69 37.76
N GLN A 416 42.64 68.36 36.99
CA GLN A 416 41.18 68.20 37.06
C GLN A 416 40.72 66.78 36.68
N SER A 417 41.49 66.09 35.83
CA SER A 417 41.22 64.71 35.45
C SER A 417 41.59 63.69 36.53
N THR A 418 42.39 64.05 37.53
CA THR A 418 42.75 63.14 38.61
C THR A 418 41.56 62.85 39.51
N SER A 419 41.41 61.60 39.93
CA SER A 419 40.39 61.19 40.90
C SER A 419 40.55 61.89 42.25
N ALA A 420 41.79 62.24 42.61
CA ALA A 420 42.10 63.01 43.81
C ALA A 420 41.44 64.39 43.75
N TYR A 421 41.59 65.12 42.64
CA TYR A 421 40.94 66.42 42.47
C TYR A 421 39.41 66.31 42.46
N GLN A 422 38.85 65.31 41.78
CA GLN A 422 37.39 65.07 41.75
C GLN A 422 36.80 64.75 43.13
N SER A 423 37.62 64.26 44.07
CA SER A 423 37.19 63.95 45.44
C SER A 423 37.21 65.15 46.41
N LEU A 424 37.82 66.27 46.02
CA LEU A 424 37.89 67.50 46.82
C LEU A 424 36.55 68.26 46.82
N THR A 425 36.34 69.12 47.82
CA THR A 425 35.13 69.96 47.86
C THR A 425 35.17 71.03 46.76
N PRO A 426 34.00 71.56 46.33
CA PRO A 426 33.95 72.61 45.30
C PRO A 426 34.82 73.83 45.64
N ASP A 427 34.90 74.23 46.92
CA ASP A 427 35.73 75.36 47.36
C ASP A 427 37.22 75.05 47.20
N GLN A 428 37.65 73.84 47.55
CA GLN A 428 39.04 73.38 47.38
C GLN A 428 39.41 73.23 45.90
N GLN A 429 38.49 72.73 45.08
CA GLN A 429 38.64 72.63 43.63
C GLN A 429 38.80 74.03 43.00
N ALA A 430 37.95 74.98 43.40
CA ALA A 430 38.00 76.37 42.92
C ALA A 430 39.31 77.07 43.32
N GLU A 431 39.78 76.86 44.56
CA GLU A 431 41.05 77.41 45.02
C GLU A 431 42.24 76.90 44.19
N ILE A 432 42.34 75.57 44.01
CA ILE A 432 43.41 74.96 43.19
C ILE A 432 43.34 75.45 41.75
N THR A 433 42.13 75.48 41.15
CA THR A 433 41.96 76.00 39.79
C THR A 433 42.40 77.45 39.70
N SER A 434 42.04 78.31 40.66
CA SER A 434 42.40 79.72 40.63
C SER A 434 43.92 79.95 40.67
N VAL A 435 44.64 79.16 41.46
CA VAL A 435 46.11 79.26 41.60
C VAL A 435 46.79 78.83 40.30
N VAL A 436 46.39 77.70 39.72
CA VAL A 436 46.95 77.21 38.45
C VAL A 436 46.53 78.10 37.27
N SER A 437 45.38 78.78 37.35
CA SER A 437 44.82 79.64 36.28
C SER A 437 45.35 81.08 36.25
N ASN A 438 46.18 81.50 37.20
CA ASN A 438 46.60 82.90 37.30
C ASN A 438 47.58 83.33 36.16
N PRO A 439 47.38 84.44 35.40
CA PRO A 439 48.15 84.76 34.19
C PRO A 439 49.62 85.13 34.39
N SER A 440 50.06 85.40 35.61
CA SER A 440 51.38 85.95 35.93
C SER A 440 52.42 84.88 36.23
N SER A 441 52.75 84.02 35.24
CA SER A 441 54.02 83.30 35.32
C SER A 441 55.16 84.29 35.04
N SER A 442 56.16 84.33 35.91
CA SER A 442 57.33 85.22 35.75
C SER A 442 58.04 85.01 34.40
N ALA A 443 57.93 83.81 33.82
CA ALA A 443 58.38 83.46 32.48
C ALA A 443 57.67 84.25 31.37
N SER A 444 56.33 84.19 31.32
CA SER A 444 55.54 84.90 30.33
C SER A 444 55.72 86.41 30.44
N GLU A 445 55.81 86.93 31.67
CA GLU A 445 56.01 88.36 31.89
C GLU A 445 57.41 88.82 31.47
N SER A 446 58.44 88.01 31.75
CA SER A 446 59.81 88.25 31.28
C SER A 446 59.90 88.21 29.75
N ALA A 447 59.27 87.21 29.13
CA ALA A 447 59.22 87.07 27.68
C ALA A 447 58.45 88.23 27.01
N ARG A 448 57.35 88.70 27.61
CA ARG A 448 56.63 89.91 27.15
C ARG A 448 57.50 91.15 27.24
N THR A 449 58.20 91.32 28.35
CA THR A 449 59.14 92.44 28.54
C THR A 449 60.25 92.43 27.48
N ILE A 450 60.77 91.24 27.14
CA ILE A 450 61.73 91.06 26.04
C ILE A 450 61.10 91.40 24.70
N LEU A 451 59.89 90.95 24.42
CA LEU A 451 59.18 91.25 23.17
C LEU A 451 59.04 92.77 22.98
N THR A 452 58.61 93.48 24.03
CA THR A 452 58.50 94.94 24.02
C THR A 452 59.86 95.62 23.84
N THR A 453 60.91 95.11 24.49
CA THR A 453 62.28 95.60 24.31
C THR A 453 62.76 95.41 22.87
N VAL A 454 62.53 94.24 22.29
CA VAL A 454 62.90 93.91 20.91
C VAL A 454 62.17 94.79 19.91
N GLN A 455 60.86 95.01 20.09
CA GLN A 455 60.06 95.91 19.23
C GLN A 455 60.58 97.35 19.28
N THR A 456 61.00 97.80 20.45
CA THR A 456 61.62 99.13 20.64
C THR A 456 62.95 99.21 19.90
N LEU A 457 63.78 98.16 19.98
CA LEU A 457 65.05 98.08 19.27
C LEU A 457 64.88 97.94 17.76
N GLN A 458 63.87 97.22 17.28
CA GLN A 458 63.53 97.12 15.84
C GLN A 458 63.14 98.49 15.29
N SER A 459 62.26 99.21 15.98
CA SER A 459 61.88 100.59 15.63
C SER A 459 63.10 101.53 15.63
N SER A 460 64.02 101.35 16.58
CA SER A 460 65.25 102.14 16.66
C SER A 460 66.20 101.81 15.51
N LEU A 461 66.26 100.55 15.08
CA LEU A 461 67.15 100.05 14.03
C LEU A 461 66.75 100.55 12.63
N GLU A 462 65.44 100.63 12.31
CA GLU A 462 64.96 101.20 11.05
C GLU A 462 65.45 102.66 10.85
N ASN A 463 65.50 103.42 11.95
CA ASN A 463 65.95 104.81 11.96
C ASN A 463 67.47 104.99 11.85
N VAL A 464 68.27 103.92 12.02
CA VAL A 464 69.74 103.98 11.86
C VAL A 464 70.13 104.14 10.40
N THR A 465 69.35 103.57 9.47
CA THR A 465 69.63 103.60 8.02
C THR A 465 69.67 105.01 7.43
N THR A 466 69.21 106.03 8.16
CA THR A 466 69.12 107.41 7.68
C THR A 466 69.94 108.45 8.46
N GLN A 467 70.42 108.20 9.70
CA GLN A 467 71.16 109.20 10.52
C GLN A 467 72.14 108.57 11.55
N THR A 468 73.39 109.09 11.63
CA THR A 468 74.50 108.56 12.47
C THR A 468 74.28 108.68 14.00
N ASN A 469 73.51 109.67 14.48
CA ASN A 469 73.21 109.81 15.92
C ASN A 469 72.31 108.68 16.47
N SER A 470 71.54 108.03 15.60
CA SER A 470 70.63 106.93 15.95
C SER A 470 71.37 105.67 16.40
N LEU A 471 72.59 105.42 15.90
CA LEU A 471 73.39 104.25 16.28
C LEU A 471 73.82 104.32 17.76
N THR A 472 74.24 105.49 18.23
CA THR A 472 74.60 105.71 19.64
C THR A 472 73.40 105.52 20.56
N GLN A 473 72.22 105.99 20.15
CA GLN A 473 70.98 105.79 20.91
C GLN A 473 70.58 104.31 20.97
N LEU A 474 70.68 103.57 19.86
CA LEU A 474 70.42 102.12 19.84
C LEU A 474 71.37 101.38 20.79
N LYS A 475 72.66 101.71 20.74
CA LYS A 475 73.68 101.14 21.64
C LYS A 475 73.33 101.40 23.10
N ASN A 476 72.96 102.63 23.47
CA ASN A 476 72.58 102.98 24.84
C ASN A 476 71.32 102.22 25.32
N HIS A 477 70.26 102.14 24.50
CA HIS A 477 69.05 101.40 24.87
C HIS A 477 69.33 99.89 25.04
N SER A 478 70.13 99.31 24.14
CA SER A 478 70.51 97.90 24.22
C SER A 478 71.30 97.58 25.49
N SER A 479 72.27 98.44 25.86
CA SER A 479 73.11 98.27 27.05
C SER A 479 72.33 98.31 28.36
N GLN A 480 71.21 99.04 28.41
CA GLN A 480 70.38 99.13 29.61
C GLN A 480 69.38 97.97 29.72
N LEU A 481 68.74 97.59 28.61
CA LEU A 481 67.60 96.67 28.65
C LEU A 481 68.01 95.19 28.54
N LEU A 482 69.01 94.86 27.72
CA LEU A 482 69.37 93.46 27.44
C LEU A 482 69.97 92.70 28.65
N PRO A 483 70.87 93.29 29.48
CA PRO A 483 71.40 92.58 30.64
C PRO A 483 70.33 92.21 31.66
N THR A 484 69.37 93.11 31.89
CA THR A 484 68.24 92.89 32.82
C THR A 484 67.33 91.76 32.32
N ALA A 485 67.03 91.74 31.03
CA ALA A 485 66.28 90.64 30.41
C ALA A 485 67.01 89.29 30.53
N SER A 486 68.31 89.27 30.26
CA SER A 486 69.14 88.06 30.32
C SER A 486 69.26 87.49 31.75
N SER A 487 69.46 88.35 32.76
CA SER A 487 69.55 87.90 34.16
C SER A 487 68.23 87.34 34.68
N THR A 488 67.10 87.91 34.25
CA THR A 488 65.76 87.45 34.64
C THR A 488 65.47 86.06 34.07
N LEU A 489 65.80 85.82 32.78
CA LEU A 489 65.68 84.50 32.17
C LEU A 489 66.59 83.46 32.84
N THR A 490 67.81 83.85 33.20
CA THR A 490 68.77 82.96 33.87
C THR A 490 68.28 82.55 35.26
N SER A 491 67.72 83.50 36.02
CA SER A 491 67.17 83.24 37.36
C SER A 491 65.95 82.31 37.28
N LEU A 492 65.06 82.53 36.32
CA LEU A 492 63.91 81.67 36.06
C LEU A 492 64.33 80.24 35.68
N SER A 493 65.27 80.10 34.74
CA SER A 493 65.80 78.78 34.34
C SER A 493 66.41 78.02 35.51
N SER A 494 67.11 78.75 36.40
CA SER A 494 67.68 78.19 37.63
C SER A 494 66.60 77.76 38.63
N GLY A 495 65.54 78.56 38.80
CA GLY A 495 64.40 78.25 39.67
C GLY A 495 63.64 76.99 39.23
N LEU A 496 63.34 76.86 37.93
CA LEU A 496 62.72 75.64 37.38
C LEU A 496 63.58 74.40 37.65
N THR A 497 64.90 74.52 37.49
CA THR A 497 65.83 73.42 37.74
C THR A 497 65.84 72.99 39.21
N GLN A 498 65.75 73.94 40.15
CA GLN A 498 65.68 73.62 41.59
C GLN A 498 64.41 72.85 41.95
N VAL A 499 63.25 73.27 41.41
CA VAL A 499 61.97 72.58 41.65
C VAL A 499 62.01 71.16 41.10
N GLN A 500 62.53 70.98 39.88
CA GLN A 500 62.70 69.65 39.27
C GLN A 500 63.61 68.76 40.12
N THR A 501 64.74 69.30 40.57
CA THR A 501 65.68 68.55 41.43
C THR A 501 65.04 68.13 42.76
N ALA A 502 64.17 68.95 43.35
CA ALA A 502 63.47 68.61 44.59
C ALA A 502 62.44 67.48 44.38
N ILE A 503 61.70 67.50 43.26
CA ILE A 503 60.69 66.47 42.97
C ILE A 503 61.37 65.16 42.56
N ASP A 504 62.26 65.19 41.59
CA ASP A 504 62.90 63.99 41.02
C ASP A 504 63.98 63.42 41.93
N GLY A 505 64.75 64.30 42.58
CA GLY A 505 65.91 63.91 43.38
C GLY A 505 65.60 63.57 44.83
N GLN A 506 64.47 64.05 45.37
CA GLN A 506 64.13 63.85 46.78
C GLN A 506 62.75 63.22 46.95
N LEU A 507 61.69 63.85 46.42
CA LEU A 507 60.32 63.47 46.76
C LEU A 507 59.92 62.12 46.15
N LEU A 508 60.21 61.90 44.86
CA LEU A 508 59.87 60.65 44.16
C LEU A 508 60.65 59.43 44.71
N PRO A 509 61.99 59.47 44.91
CA PRO A 509 62.71 58.37 45.53
C PRO A 509 62.25 58.08 46.96
N ALA A 510 61.89 59.12 47.73
CA ALA A 510 61.39 58.95 49.09
C ALA A 510 60.01 58.25 49.12
N SER A 511 59.08 58.62 48.23
CA SER A 511 57.78 57.96 48.14
C SER A 511 57.91 56.51 47.70
N GLN A 512 58.80 56.21 46.75
CA GLN A 512 59.09 54.84 46.31
C GLN A 512 59.70 53.98 47.43
N THR A 513 60.63 54.55 48.20
CA THR A 513 61.22 53.87 49.37
C THR A 513 60.15 53.55 50.41
N LEU A 514 59.30 54.52 50.74
CA LEU A 514 58.21 54.31 51.70
C LEU A 514 57.23 53.24 51.19
N ALA A 515 56.90 53.25 49.90
CA ALA A 515 56.02 52.25 49.28
C ALA A 515 56.59 50.84 49.41
N SER A 516 57.88 50.66 49.14
CA SER A 516 58.57 49.37 49.29
C SER A 516 58.63 48.88 50.75
N GLY A 517 58.78 49.81 51.70
CA GLY A 517 58.78 49.51 53.14
C GLY A 517 57.42 49.04 53.64
N ILE A 518 56.35 49.71 53.24
CA ILE A 518 54.97 49.31 53.60
C ILE A 518 54.56 48.00 52.92
N ASP A 519 55.00 47.76 51.68
CA ASP A 519 54.79 46.46 51.01
C ASP A 519 55.46 45.31 51.78
N SER A 520 56.70 45.52 52.24
CA SER A 520 57.44 44.54 53.05
C SER A 520 56.80 44.32 54.43
N TYR A 521 56.34 45.40 55.07
CA TYR A 521 55.59 45.34 56.33
C TYR A 521 54.29 44.54 56.18
N THR A 522 53.50 44.83 55.15
CA THR A 522 52.21 44.17 54.88
C THR A 522 52.42 42.67 54.62
N LYS A 523 53.40 42.30 53.79
CA LYS A 523 53.78 40.89 53.56
C LYS A 523 54.15 40.16 54.86
N SER A 524 54.86 40.83 55.76
CA SER A 524 55.24 40.25 57.05
C SER A 524 54.04 40.04 57.96
N VAL A 525 53.11 41.00 57.99
CA VAL A 525 51.85 40.88 58.73
C VAL A 525 50.98 39.74 58.17
N ASP A 526 50.91 39.60 56.85
CA ASP A 526 50.19 38.50 56.20
C ASP A 526 50.78 37.14 56.56
N GLN A 527 52.11 37.01 56.59
CA GLN A 527 52.77 35.79 57.06
C GLN A 527 52.44 35.46 58.52
N VAL A 528 52.38 36.47 59.39
CA VAL A 528 51.97 36.28 60.80
C VAL A 528 50.51 35.84 60.88
N ALA A 529 49.61 36.45 60.09
CA ALA A 529 48.19 36.07 60.04
C ALA A 529 47.99 34.63 59.54
N LEU A 530 48.74 34.23 58.51
CA LEU A 530 48.76 32.86 58.00
C LEU A 530 49.29 31.88 59.03
N GLY A 531 50.43 32.19 59.68
CA GLY A 531 51.03 31.34 60.71
C GLY A 531 50.11 31.16 61.92
N ALA A 532 49.47 32.24 62.39
CA ALA A 532 48.50 32.19 63.49
C ALA A 532 47.26 31.37 63.12
N SER A 533 46.78 31.45 61.87
CA SER A 533 45.64 30.67 61.38
C SER A 533 45.98 29.18 61.25
N GLN A 534 47.18 28.85 60.76
CA GLN A 534 47.69 27.48 60.74
C GLN A 534 47.86 26.91 62.15
N LEU A 535 48.35 27.71 63.10
CA LEU A 535 48.49 27.30 64.50
C LEU A 535 47.12 27.06 65.14
N SER A 536 46.13 27.92 64.89
CA SER A 536 44.75 27.71 65.35
C SER A 536 44.16 26.40 64.80
N SER A 537 44.36 26.14 63.50
CA SER A 537 43.91 24.88 62.87
C SER A 537 44.57 23.65 63.50
N LYS A 538 45.89 23.70 63.75
CA LYS A 538 46.60 22.59 64.43
C LYS A 538 46.15 22.41 65.88
N ASN A 539 45.81 23.49 66.58
CA ASN A 539 45.27 23.40 67.95
C ASN A 539 43.93 22.68 67.99
N SER A 540 43.07 22.84 66.98
CA SER A 540 41.82 22.07 66.88
C SER A 540 42.08 20.55 66.86
N ASN A 541 43.09 20.11 66.10
CA ASN A 541 43.51 18.69 66.07
C ASN A 541 44.10 18.22 67.41
N LEU A 542 44.87 19.08 68.09
CA LEU A 542 45.42 18.80 69.41
C LEU A 542 44.29 18.61 70.45
N THR A 543 43.33 19.54 70.51
CA THR A 543 42.16 19.44 71.39
C THR A 543 41.33 18.19 71.08
N GLY A 544 41.09 17.89 69.80
CA GLY A 544 40.39 16.67 69.39
C GLY A 544 41.11 15.37 69.80
N SER A 545 42.43 15.32 69.65
CA SER A 545 43.24 14.17 70.05
C SER A 545 43.31 14.02 71.57
N PHE A 546 43.41 15.13 72.28
CA PHE A 546 43.44 15.14 73.74
C PHE A 546 42.09 14.71 74.34
N ASN A 547 40.97 15.14 73.76
CA ASN A 547 39.64 14.68 74.16
C ASN A 547 39.49 13.16 74.01
N LYS A 548 40.07 12.54 72.97
CA LYS A 548 40.10 11.07 72.83
C LYS A 548 40.93 10.40 73.92
N LEU A 549 42.09 10.97 74.28
CA LEU A 549 42.91 10.47 75.39
C LEU A 549 42.16 10.57 76.73
N LEU A 550 41.46 11.67 76.98
CA LEU A 550 40.64 11.86 78.18
C LEU A 550 39.49 10.86 78.24
N GLN A 551 38.82 10.60 77.13
CA GLN A 551 37.79 9.55 77.03
C GLN A 551 38.36 8.16 77.31
N GLY A 552 39.53 7.83 76.74
CA GLY A 552 40.22 6.56 77.02
C GLY A 552 40.60 6.41 78.49
N SER A 553 41.04 7.49 79.13
CA SER A 553 41.33 7.52 80.57
C SER A 553 40.07 7.34 81.44
N ASN A 554 38.95 7.96 81.06
CA ASN A 554 37.65 7.76 81.73
C ASN A 554 37.19 6.30 81.60
N GLN A 555 37.29 5.70 80.41
CA GLN A 555 36.97 4.29 80.20
C GLN A 555 37.90 3.35 80.98
N LEU A 556 39.19 3.66 81.05
CA LEU A 556 40.15 2.89 81.84
C LEU A 556 39.80 2.97 83.33
N THR A 557 39.39 4.14 83.83
CA THR A 557 38.94 4.34 85.21
C THR A 557 37.72 3.45 85.50
N GLU A 558 36.70 3.48 84.64
CA GLU A 558 35.50 2.64 84.77
C GLU A 558 35.82 1.14 84.74
N LYS A 559 36.67 0.71 83.79
CA LYS A 559 37.10 -0.69 83.69
C LYS A 559 37.94 -1.13 84.87
N SER A 560 38.81 -0.26 85.40
CA SER A 560 39.61 -0.56 86.60
C SER A 560 38.74 -0.67 87.85
N SER A 561 37.71 0.17 87.97
CA SER A 561 36.68 0.07 89.02
C SER A 561 35.89 -1.25 88.92
N THR A 562 35.50 -1.63 87.70
CA THR A 562 34.83 -2.92 87.44
C THR A 562 35.74 -4.11 87.77
N LEU A 563 37.02 -4.04 87.39
CA LEU A 563 38.02 -5.06 87.71
C LEU A 563 38.19 -5.20 89.23
N THR A 564 38.25 -4.09 89.95
CA THR A 564 38.32 -4.05 91.43
C THR A 564 37.07 -4.67 92.05
N GLY A 565 35.88 -4.35 91.53
CA GLY A 565 34.63 -4.98 91.97
C GLY A 565 34.60 -6.49 91.70
N ALA A 566 35.17 -6.92 90.56
CA ALA A 566 35.26 -8.33 90.18
C ALA A 566 36.27 -9.10 91.03
N THR A 567 37.44 -8.53 91.33
CA THR A 567 38.45 -9.14 92.21
C THR A 567 37.99 -9.15 93.66
N ALA A 568 37.32 -8.11 94.14
CA ALA A 568 36.69 -8.10 95.46
C ALA A 568 35.62 -9.19 95.58
N LYS A 569 34.78 -9.37 94.55
CA LYS A 569 33.78 -10.43 94.49
C LYS A 569 34.43 -11.83 94.42
N LEU A 570 35.52 -11.97 93.66
CA LEU A 570 36.26 -13.23 93.56
C LEU A 570 36.94 -13.60 94.89
N ALA A 571 37.51 -12.62 95.59
CA ALA A 571 38.07 -12.80 96.93
C ALA A 571 36.97 -13.15 97.94
N ALA A 572 35.80 -12.49 97.87
CA ALA A 572 34.64 -12.78 98.72
C ALA A 572 34.04 -14.17 98.48
N ASN A 573 34.15 -14.70 97.26
CA ASN A 573 33.69 -16.05 96.90
C ASN A 573 34.72 -17.15 97.19
N GLY A 574 35.94 -16.82 97.64
CA GLY A 574 36.95 -17.82 98.02
C GLY A 574 36.49 -18.84 99.10
N PRO A 575 35.76 -18.41 100.14
CA PRO A 575 35.11 -19.32 101.09
C PRO A 575 33.99 -20.18 100.47
N GLU A 576 33.28 -19.67 99.45
CA GLU A 576 32.27 -20.44 98.71
C GLU A 576 32.90 -21.50 97.82
N LEU A 577 34.08 -21.25 97.24
CA LEU A 577 34.87 -22.24 96.49
C LEU A 577 35.29 -23.40 97.39
N THR A 578 35.66 -23.13 98.64
CA THR A 578 35.96 -24.17 99.64
C THR A 578 34.72 -25.04 99.89
N THR A 579 33.56 -24.39 100.11
CA THR A 579 32.27 -25.08 100.29
C THR A 579 31.82 -25.84 99.01
N GLY A 580 32.17 -25.33 97.84
CA GLY A 580 31.87 -25.91 96.54
C GLY A 580 32.73 -27.14 96.23
N ILE A 581 34.01 -27.13 96.62
CA ILE A 581 34.92 -28.29 96.53
C ILE A 581 34.41 -29.43 97.43
N ASP A 582 33.92 -29.13 98.63
CA ASP A 582 33.31 -30.12 99.54
C ASP A 582 32.01 -30.72 98.94
N LYS A 583 31.18 -29.89 98.31
CA LYS A 583 29.98 -30.36 97.58
C LYS A 583 30.33 -31.17 96.32
N LEU A 584 31.39 -30.80 95.60
CA LEU A 584 31.85 -31.50 94.41
C LEU A 584 32.46 -32.86 94.76
N ALA A 585 33.22 -32.97 95.85
CA ALA A 585 33.67 -34.26 96.40
C ALA A 585 32.48 -35.17 96.77
N SER A 586 31.41 -34.60 97.33
CA SER A 586 30.17 -35.33 97.60
C SER A 586 29.42 -35.74 96.31
N GLY A 587 29.44 -34.88 95.28
CA GLY A 587 28.84 -35.14 93.96
C GLY A 587 29.60 -36.18 93.13
N VAL A 588 30.93 -36.20 93.18
CA VAL A 588 31.78 -37.22 92.55
C VAL A 588 31.45 -38.61 93.11
N ASN A 589 31.17 -38.72 94.40
CA ASN A 589 30.66 -39.94 95.03
C ASN A 589 29.26 -40.36 94.52
N GLN A 590 28.37 -39.41 94.22
CA GLN A 590 27.08 -39.70 93.57
C GLN A 590 27.20 -40.13 92.10
N VAL A 591 28.10 -39.48 91.34
CA VAL A 591 28.38 -39.82 89.93
C VAL A 591 28.93 -41.24 89.79
N ASN A 592 29.79 -41.65 90.72
CA ASN A 592 30.32 -43.02 90.76
C ASN A 592 29.18 -44.06 90.86
N ASN A 593 28.12 -43.76 91.63
CA ASN A 593 26.94 -44.63 91.76
C ASN A 593 25.98 -44.59 90.56
N LYS A 594 25.96 -43.49 89.78
CA LYS A 594 25.06 -43.31 88.62
C LYS A 594 25.68 -43.70 87.27
N THR A 595 26.99 -43.90 87.21
CA THR A 595 27.72 -44.33 86.01
C THR A 595 27.34 -45.75 85.56
N SER A 596 26.91 -46.58 86.52
CA SER A 596 26.26 -47.88 86.29
C SER A 596 24.97 -47.76 85.45
N ASP A 597 24.06 -46.86 85.83
CA ASP A 597 22.79 -46.61 85.11
C ASP A 597 23.04 -46.01 83.71
N LEU A 598 24.06 -45.15 83.59
CA LEU A 598 24.45 -44.51 82.33
C LEU A 598 25.01 -45.50 81.32
N THR A 599 25.83 -46.46 81.76
CA THR A 599 26.38 -47.53 80.92
C THR A 599 25.26 -48.37 80.29
N ALA A 600 24.21 -48.69 81.07
CA ALA A 600 23.05 -49.41 80.57
C ALA A 600 22.25 -48.61 79.52
N GLY A 601 22.07 -47.30 79.71
CA GLY A 601 21.43 -46.42 78.73
C GLY A 601 22.20 -46.26 77.42
N PHE A 602 23.54 -46.23 77.48
CA PHE A 602 24.38 -46.15 76.28
C PHE A 602 24.36 -47.42 75.44
N ASN A 603 24.28 -48.60 76.06
CA ASN A 603 24.09 -49.86 75.34
C ASN A 603 22.74 -49.89 74.58
N GLN A 604 21.68 -49.33 75.16
CA GLN A 604 20.38 -49.18 74.49
C GLN A 604 20.44 -48.17 73.32
N LEU A 605 21.17 -47.07 73.50
CA LEU A 605 21.37 -46.05 72.46
C LEU A 605 22.20 -46.57 71.28
N GLN A 606 23.22 -47.38 71.55
CA GLN A 606 24.03 -48.03 70.51
C GLN A 606 23.18 -48.99 69.65
N ALA A 607 22.30 -49.79 70.29
CA ALA A 607 21.37 -50.65 69.57
C ALA A 607 20.39 -49.87 68.68
N GLY A 608 19.88 -48.73 69.15
CA GLY A 608 19.04 -47.83 68.35
C GLY A 608 19.79 -47.16 67.20
N SER A 609 21.06 -46.78 67.40
CA SER A 609 21.91 -46.23 66.35
C SER A 609 22.22 -47.25 65.25
N GLN A 610 22.36 -48.53 65.60
CA GLN A 610 22.52 -49.60 64.63
C GLN A 610 21.25 -49.79 63.78
N GLN A 611 20.06 -49.80 64.41
CA GLN A 611 18.80 -49.85 63.65
C GLN A 611 18.61 -48.64 62.72
N LEU A 612 19.06 -47.45 63.14
CA LEU A 612 18.99 -46.25 62.33
C LEU A 612 19.96 -46.32 61.13
N ALA A 613 21.15 -46.87 61.30
CA ALA A 613 22.10 -47.10 60.21
C ALA A 613 21.49 -48.02 59.14
N ASP A 614 20.95 -49.17 59.56
CA ASP A 614 20.34 -50.16 58.64
C ASP A 614 19.14 -49.57 57.86
N LYS A 615 18.36 -48.68 58.48
CA LYS A 615 17.24 -48.00 57.84
C LYS A 615 17.66 -46.86 56.92
N SER A 616 18.81 -46.24 57.18
CA SER A 616 19.37 -45.18 56.35
C SER A 616 19.90 -45.74 55.03
N ASP A 617 20.47 -46.95 55.02
CA ASP A 617 20.87 -47.66 53.80
C ASP A 617 19.67 -47.97 52.88
N GLN A 618 18.52 -48.35 53.47
CA GLN A 618 17.26 -48.52 52.72
C GLN A 618 16.78 -47.21 52.06
N LEU A 619 16.97 -46.09 52.75
CA LEU A 619 16.57 -44.76 52.27
C LEU A 619 17.48 -44.25 51.15
N VAL A 620 18.80 -44.47 51.26
CA VAL A 620 19.77 -44.20 50.18
C VAL A 620 19.43 -45.00 48.93
N SER A 621 19.10 -46.29 49.08
CA SER A 621 18.66 -47.11 47.95
C SER A 621 17.38 -46.57 47.28
N GLY A 622 16.42 -46.08 48.07
CA GLY A 622 15.20 -45.46 47.54
C GLY A 622 15.46 -44.15 46.79
N ALA A 623 16.37 -43.30 47.27
CA ALA A 623 16.78 -42.08 46.59
C ALA A 623 17.47 -42.38 45.25
N ASN A 624 18.33 -43.41 45.19
CA ASN A 624 18.94 -43.87 43.95
C ASN A 624 17.91 -44.43 42.95
N GLN A 625 16.89 -45.15 43.42
CA GLN A 625 15.80 -45.62 42.56
C GLN A 625 14.98 -44.45 41.98
N LEU A 626 14.77 -43.39 42.77
CA LEU A 626 14.08 -42.18 42.35
C LEU A 626 14.87 -41.42 41.27
N ALA A 627 16.19 -41.25 41.44
CA ALA A 627 17.07 -40.66 40.44
C ALA A 627 17.01 -41.43 39.10
N ASN A 628 17.22 -42.76 39.15
CA ASN A 628 17.13 -43.63 37.97
C ASN A 628 15.75 -43.58 37.28
N GLY A 629 14.65 -43.51 38.04
CA GLY A 629 13.31 -43.37 37.48
C GLY A 629 13.11 -42.03 36.75
N SER A 630 13.72 -40.97 37.27
CA SER A 630 13.65 -39.62 36.72
C SER A 630 14.46 -39.48 35.44
N GLU A 631 15.62 -40.11 35.35
CA GLU A 631 16.40 -40.21 34.11
C GLU A 631 15.64 -40.97 33.00
N LYS A 632 14.93 -42.04 33.35
CA LYS A 632 14.09 -42.78 32.39
C LYS A 632 12.93 -41.93 31.87
N ILE A 633 12.29 -41.13 32.71
CA ILE A 633 11.25 -40.19 32.30
C ILE A 633 11.84 -39.12 31.38
N ALA A 634 13.01 -38.58 31.72
CA ALA A 634 13.70 -37.60 30.88
C ALA A 634 14.01 -38.16 29.48
N SER A 635 14.60 -39.36 29.42
CA SER A 635 14.90 -40.04 28.17
C SER A 635 13.64 -40.35 27.33
N GLY A 636 12.55 -40.80 27.97
CA GLY A 636 11.29 -41.05 27.29
C GLY A 636 10.62 -39.78 26.76
N ALA A 637 10.70 -38.68 27.52
CA ALA A 637 10.21 -37.37 27.09
C ALA A 637 11.01 -36.82 25.88
N ASP A 638 12.33 -37.01 25.86
CA ASP A 638 13.18 -36.68 24.70
C ASP A 638 12.83 -37.50 23.46
N GLN A 639 12.57 -38.81 23.62
CA GLN A 639 12.14 -39.65 22.50
C GLN A 639 10.78 -39.22 21.93
N LEU A 640 9.81 -38.87 22.78
CA LEU A 640 8.53 -38.32 22.32
C LEU A 640 8.71 -36.94 21.67
N ALA A 641 9.60 -36.09 22.18
CA ALA A 641 9.88 -34.79 21.59
C ALA A 641 10.44 -34.93 20.17
N GLN A 642 11.40 -35.84 19.97
CA GLN A 642 11.93 -36.19 18.64
C GLN A 642 10.83 -36.73 17.70
N GLY A 643 9.93 -37.59 18.21
CA GLY A 643 8.78 -38.06 17.44
C GLY A 643 7.83 -36.93 17.04
N SER A 644 7.63 -35.95 17.92
CA SER A 644 6.83 -34.76 17.65
C SER A 644 7.48 -33.82 16.62
N GLU A 645 8.82 -33.70 16.60
CA GLU A 645 9.53 -32.98 15.54
C GLU A 645 9.38 -33.66 14.16
N ILE A 646 9.40 -34.99 14.11
CA ILE A 646 9.14 -35.76 12.88
C ILE A 646 7.69 -35.53 12.42
N LEU A 647 6.72 -35.57 13.34
CA LEU A 647 5.32 -35.30 13.07
C LEU A 647 5.13 -33.88 12.51
N GLN A 648 5.76 -32.88 13.12
CA GLN A 648 5.73 -31.50 12.66
C GLN A 648 6.28 -31.35 11.25
N SER A 649 7.41 -32.01 10.93
CA SER A 649 7.95 -32.04 9.56
C SER A 649 6.97 -32.68 8.56
N GLY A 650 6.30 -33.76 8.96
CA GLY A 650 5.25 -34.40 8.16
C GLY A 650 4.04 -33.51 7.93
N LEU A 651 3.59 -32.78 8.95
CA LEU A 651 2.48 -31.82 8.87
C LEU A 651 2.82 -30.61 8.02
N GLY A 652 4.06 -30.12 8.06
CA GLY A 652 4.55 -29.10 7.14
C GLY A 652 4.44 -29.55 5.68
N LYS A 653 4.91 -30.76 5.36
CA LYS A 653 4.76 -31.34 4.01
C LYS A 653 3.30 -31.52 3.58
N LEU A 654 2.42 -31.89 4.51
CA LEU A 654 0.98 -32.03 4.25
C LEU A 654 0.31 -30.67 4.00
N SER A 655 0.69 -29.64 4.75
CA SER A 655 0.22 -28.27 4.58
C SER A 655 0.67 -27.70 3.23
N ASP A 656 1.96 -27.85 2.90
CA ASP A 656 2.53 -27.45 1.60
C ASP A 656 1.84 -28.16 0.44
N GLY A 657 1.66 -29.48 0.52
CA GLY A 657 0.95 -30.27 -0.49
C GLY A 657 -0.51 -29.87 -0.64
N SER A 658 -1.20 -29.54 0.46
CA SER A 658 -2.59 -29.07 0.44
C SER A 658 -2.70 -27.66 -0.18
N SER A 659 -1.72 -26.79 0.07
CA SER A 659 -1.63 -25.47 -0.55
C SER A 659 -1.36 -25.59 -2.06
N GLN A 660 -0.45 -26.47 -2.48
CA GLN A 660 -0.20 -26.75 -3.90
C GLN A 660 -1.43 -27.33 -4.60
N LEU A 661 -2.16 -28.23 -3.95
CA LEU A 661 -3.42 -28.77 -4.45
C LEU A 661 -4.48 -27.66 -4.61
N ASN A 662 -4.62 -26.78 -3.61
CA ASN A 662 -5.53 -25.64 -3.69
C ASN A 662 -5.20 -24.72 -4.87
N GLN A 663 -3.93 -24.41 -5.06
CA GLN A 663 -3.44 -23.60 -6.17
C GLN A 663 -3.77 -24.25 -7.51
N GLY A 664 -3.51 -25.55 -7.66
CA GLY A 664 -3.83 -26.32 -8.86
C GLY A 664 -5.33 -26.37 -9.17
N LEU A 665 -6.17 -26.53 -8.14
CA LEU A 665 -7.64 -26.52 -8.27
C LEU A 665 -8.18 -25.13 -8.63
N THR A 666 -7.60 -24.07 -8.08
CA THR A 666 -7.94 -22.68 -8.40
C THR A 666 -7.53 -22.31 -9.82
N ASP A 667 -6.37 -22.81 -10.27
CA ASP A 667 -5.92 -22.60 -11.65
C ASP A 667 -6.76 -23.43 -12.64
N ALA A 668 -7.22 -24.62 -12.24
CA ALA A 668 -8.19 -25.41 -12.99
C ALA A 668 -9.56 -24.69 -13.11
N ASP A 669 -10.07 -24.07 -12.05
CA ASP A 669 -11.30 -23.25 -12.09
C ASP A 669 -11.17 -22.06 -13.07
N LYS A 670 -10.00 -21.40 -13.09
CA LYS A 670 -9.71 -20.31 -14.04
C LYS A 670 -9.56 -20.80 -15.48
N GLN A 671 -8.97 -21.97 -15.70
CA GLN A 671 -8.83 -22.60 -17.02
C GLN A 671 -10.17 -23.12 -17.53
N LEU A 672 -11.07 -23.59 -16.66
CA LEU A 672 -12.41 -24.02 -17.02
C LEU A 672 -13.27 -22.88 -17.59
N ASN A 673 -13.07 -21.64 -17.12
CA ASN A 673 -13.67 -20.44 -17.74
C ASN A 673 -13.13 -20.14 -19.17
N LYS A 674 -12.04 -20.80 -19.59
CA LYS A 674 -11.43 -20.65 -20.92
C LYS A 674 -11.59 -21.88 -21.81
N ALA A 675 -12.13 -22.99 -21.29
CA ALA A 675 -12.39 -24.20 -22.05
C ALA A 675 -13.62 -24.01 -22.95
N SER A 676 -13.44 -23.20 -24.00
CA SER A 676 -14.34 -23.15 -25.14
C SER A 676 -14.09 -24.39 -25.99
N THR A 677 -15.19 -25.04 -26.37
CA THR A 677 -15.29 -26.21 -27.25
C THR A 677 -14.33 -26.16 -28.43
N GLU A 678 -13.81 -27.32 -28.86
CA GLU A 678 -13.09 -27.45 -30.13
C GLU A 678 -13.92 -26.82 -31.27
N PRO A 679 -13.30 -26.07 -32.21
CA PRO A 679 -14.00 -25.33 -33.26
C PRO A 679 -14.99 -26.19 -34.06
N LYS A 680 -14.67 -27.47 -34.25
CA LYS A 680 -15.49 -28.41 -35.01
C LYS A 680 -16.82 -28.74 -34.32
N ASN A 681 -16.85 -28.81 -32.99
CA ASN A 681 -18.08 -29.03 -32.23
C ASN A 681 -18.94 -27.76 -32.22
N ALA A 682 -18.33 -26.58 -32.21
CA ALA A 682 -19.04 -25.30 -32.27
C ALA A 682 -19.71 -25.09 -33.64
N ASP A 683 -19.02 -25.38 -34.74
CA ASP A 683 -19.56 -25.27 -36.10
C ASP A 683 -20.74 -26.26 -36.32
N LEU A 684 -20.59 -27.50 -35.85
CA LEU A 684 -21.66 -28.51 -35.95
C LEU A 684 -22.82 -28.26 -34.97
N LEU A 685 -22.60 -27.52 -33.87
CA LEU A 685 -23.68 -27.09 -32.98
C LEU A 685 -24.47 -25.91 -33.56
N ALA A 686 -23.81 -25.02 -34.31
CA ALA A 686 -24.44 -23.88 -34.95
C ALA A 686 -25.28 -24.27 -36.17
N ASP A 687 -24.88 -25.32 -36.89
CA ASP A 687 -25.64 -25.89 -38.02
C ASP A 687 -25.75 -27.43 -37.95
N PRO A 688 -26.49 -27.98 -36.97
CA PRO A 688 -26.49 -29.42 -36.66
C PRO A 688 -27.24 -30.26 -37.70
N LEU A 689 -27.98 -29.63 -38.60
CA LEU A 689 -28.86 -30.28 -39.55
C LEU A 689 -28.63 -29.75 -40.97
N SER A 690 -28.32 -30.67 -41.88
CA SER A 690 -28.26 -30.42 -43.32
C SER A 690 -29.53 -30.94 -44.01
N LEU A 691 -29.92 -30.26 -45.10
CA LEU A 691 -31.05 -30.68 -45.93
C LEU A 691 -30.56 -31.15 -47.29
N SER A 692 -31.23 -32.16 -47.84
CA SER A 692 -30.95 -32.68 -49.17
C SER A 692 -32.24 -32.83 -49.95
N LYS A 693 -32.35 -32.04 -51.03
CA LYS A 693 -33.54 -31.97 -51.87
C LYS A 693 -33.37 -32.88 -53.09
N THR A 694 -34.40 -33.65 -53.40
CA THR A 694 -34.56 -34.33 -54.70
C THR A 694 -35.82 -33.80 -55.40
N ASP A 695 -35.71 -33.43 -56.68
CA ASP A 695 -36.85 -33.11 -57.54
C ASP A 695 -36.61 -33.78 -58.89
N THR A 696 -37.47 -34.71 -59.26
CA THR A 696 -37.32 -35.52 -60.46
C THR A 696 -37.99 -34.90 -61.69
N ASP A 697 -38.73 -33.80 -61.51
CA ASP A 697 -39.43 -33.12 -62.59
C ASP A 697 -38.53 -32.07 -63.24
N GLN A 698 -38.68 -31.85 -64.56
CA GLN A 698 -37.87 -30.88 -65.29
C GLN A 698 -38.54 -29.51 -65.37
N VAL A 699 -38.61 -28.81 -64.22
CA VAL A 699 -39.18 -27.46 -64.14
C VAL A 699 -38.17 -26.47 -63.55
N ALA A 700 -37.16 -26.13 -64.36
CA ALA A 700 -36.09 -25.23 -63.93
C ALA A 700 -36.56 -23.79 -63.67
N VAL A 701 -37.59 -23.34 -64.40
CA VAL A 701 -38.08 -21.96 -64.35
C VAL A 701 -39.61 -21.90 -64.36
N ASN A 702 -40.17 -20.85 -63.76
CA ASN A 702 -41.62 -20.62 -63.69
C ASN A 702 -42.30 -20.59 -65.08
N GLY A 703 -41.58 -20.18 -66.14
CA GLY A 703 -42.10 -20.17 -67.51
C GLY A 703 -42.53 -21.57 -68.00
N ILE A 704 -41.75 -22.61 -67.67
CA ILE A 704 -42.08 -24.01 -68.00
C ILE A 704 -43.29 -24.47 -67.19
N ALA A 705 -43.35 -24.12 -65.91
CA ALA A 705 -44.45 -24.46 -65.02
C ALA A 705 -45.81 -23.90 -65.48
N MET A 706 -45.81 -22.67 -65.99
CA MET A 706 -47.03 -21.96 -66.42
C MET A 706 -47.44 -22.29 -67.86
N ALA A 707 -46.57 -22.89 -68.67
CA ALA A 707 -46.85 -23.17 -70.08
C ALA A 707 -48.06 -24.08 -70.31
N PRO A 708 -48.26 -25.21 -69.59
CA PRO A 708 -49.49 -26.01 -69.66
C PRO A 708 -50.78 -25.18 -69.60
N TYR A 709 -50.80 -24.24 -68.66
CA TYR A 709 -51.91 -23.34 -68.45
C TYR A 709 -52.05 -22.36 -69.62
N MET A 710 -50.99 -21.63 -69.96
CA MET A 710 -51.01 -20.61 -71.01
C MET A 710 -51.31 -21.18 -72.41
N ILE A 711 -50.81 -22.37 -72.74
CA ILE A 711 -51.13 -23.10 -73.97
C ILE A 711 -52.63 -23.36 -74.02
N SER A 712 -53.21 -23.90 -72.94
CA SER A 712 -54.64 -24.19 -72.87
C SER A 712 -55.49 -22.92 -73.05
N VAL A 713 -55.11 -21.81 -72.41
CA VAL A 713 -55.78 -20.52 -72.59
C VAL A 713 -55.71 -20.05 -74.04
N ALA A 714 -54.51 -20.06 -74.65
CA ALA A 714 -54.30 -19.60 -76.01
C ALA A 714 -55.15 -20.38 -77.04
N LEU A 715 -55.24 -21.70 -76.89
CA LEU A 715 -56.05 -22.56 -77.76
C LEU A 715 -57.55 -22.30 -77.60
N PHE A 716 -58.01 -22.06 -76.37
CA PHE A 716 -59.42 -21.73 -76.12
C PHE A 716 -59.79 -20.36 -76.70
N VAL A 717 -58.91 -19.37 -76.54
CA VAL A 717 -59.06 -18.04 -77.14
C VAL A 717 -59.09 -18.15 -78.67
N ALA A 718 -58.22 -18.98 -79.27
CA ALA A 718 -58.25 -19.25 -80.71
C ALA A 718 -59.60 -19.83 -81.15
N ALA A 719 -60.20 -20.72 -80.35
CA ALA A 719 -61.53 -21.25 -80.61
C ALA A 719 -62.63 -20.18 -80.55
N ILE A 720 -62.63 -19.30 -79.54
CA ILE A 720 -63.56 -18.16 -79.45
C ILE A 720 -63.39 -17.23 -80.66
N SER A 721 -62.17 -16.77 -80.92
CA SER A 721 -61.89 -15.83 -82.00
C SER A 721 -62.28 -16.40 -83.36
N THR A 722 -62.00 -17.68 -83.62
CA THR A 722 -62.38 -18.35 -84.87
C THR A 722 -63.90 -18.34 -85.07
N ASN A 723 -64.67 -18.72 -84.04
CA ASN A 723 -66.13 -18.76 -84.16
C ASN A 723 -66.78 -17.37 -84.15
N MET A 724 -66.10 -16.34 -83.64
CA MET A 724 -66.54 -14.96 -83.73
C MET A 724 -66.28 -14.36 -85.11
N ILE A 725 -65.09 -14.59 -85.68
CA ILE A 725 -64.70 -14.08 -87.01
C ILE A 725 -65.48 -14.82 -88.10
N PHE A 726 -65.51 -16.15 -88.04
CA PHE A 726 -66.20 -17.01 -89.00
C PHE A 726 -67.59 -17.42 -88.49
N ALA A 727 -68.35 -16.47 -87.93
CA ALA A 727 -69.71 -16.73 -87.46
C ALA A 727 -70.63 -17.25 -88.60
N LYS A 728 -70.43 -16.74 -89.82
CA LYS A 728 -71.00 -17.28 -91.07
C LYS A 728 -69.89 -17.96 -91.90
N LEU A 729 -70.26 -18.97 -92.70
CA LEU A 729 -69.31 -19.62 -93.60
C LEU A 729 -68.79 -18.59 -94.64
N PRO A 730 -67.48 -18.54 -94.93
CA PRO A 730 -66.89 -17.63 -95.93
C PRO A 730 -67.52 -17.76 -97.32
N SER A 731 -68.00 -18.96 -97.68
CA SER A 731 -68.67 -19.22 -98.96
C SER A 731 -70.08 -18.63 -99.05
N GLY A 732 -70.62 -18.08 -97.96
CA GLY A 732 -72.02 -17.63 -97.87
C GLY A 732 -73.05 -18.76 -97.90
N ARG A 733 -72.63 -20.02 -98.11
CA ARG A 733 -73.52 -21.18 -98.23
C ARG A 733 -74.21 -21.49 -96.91
N HIS A 734 -75.46 -21.91 -96.98
CA HIS A 734 -76.21 -22.47 -95.86
C HIS A 734 -76.23 -24.00 -95.96
N PRO A 735 -75.65 -24.73 -94.98
CA PRO A 735 -75.65 -26.20 -95.02
C PRO A 735 -77.05 -26.80 -95.00
N GLU A 736 -77.34 -27.71 -95.94
CA GLU A 736 -78.68 -28.30 -96.09
C GLU A 736 -79.00 -29.37 -95.03
N SER A 737 -77.99 -29.97 -94.41
CA SER A 737 -78.14 -30.99 -93.37
C SER A 737 -77.18 -30.78 -92.20
N ARG A 738 -77.48 -31.39 -91.06
CA ARG A 738 -76.60 -31.41 -89.88
C ARG A 738 -75.21 -31.97 -90.20
N TRP A 739 -75.14 -32.96 -91.10
CA TRP A 739 -73.87 -33.53 -91.57
C TRP A 739 -73.10 -32.58 -92.49
N ALA A 740 -73.81 -31.87 -93.37
CA ALA A 740 -73.20 -30.80 -94.16
C ALA A 740 -72.67 -29.67 -93.27
N TRP A 741 -73.40 -29.31 -92.21
CA TRP A 741 -72.94 -28.33 -91.21
C TRP A 741 -71.66 -28.80 -90.51
N PHE A 742 -71.62 -30.06 -90.07
CA PHE A 742 -70.45 -30.63 -89.45
C PHE A 742 -69.24 -30.58 -90.39
N LYS A 743 -69.39 -31.06 -91.64
CA LYS A 743 -68.31 -31.02 -92.63
C LYS A 743 -67.81 -29.59 -92.88
N SER A 744 -68.71 -28.65 -93.15
CA SER A 744 -68.33 -27.26 -93.42
C SER A 744 -67.67 -26.57 -92.22
N ARG A 745 -68.12 -26.87 -90.99
CA ARG A 745 -67.47 -26.35 -89.78
C ARG A 745 -66.15 -27.04 -89.50
N PHE A 746 -66.05 -28.34 -89.72
CA PHE A 746 -64.82 -29.10 -89.52
C PHE A 746 -63.74 -28.68 -90.52
N GLU A 747 -64.08 -28.44 -91.79
CA GLU A 747 -63.13 -27.96 -92.80
C GLU A 747 -62.49 -26.63 -92.40
N ILE A 748 -63.25 -25.68 -91.86
CA ILE A 748 -62.71 -24.37 -91.49
C ILE A 748 -62.14 -24.39 -90.08
N ASN A 749 -62.98 -24.72 -89.10
CA ASN A 749 -62.61 -24.65 -87.69
C ASN A 749 -61.61 -25.75 -87.33
N GLY A 750 -61.68 -26.94 -87.95
CA GLY A 750 -60.72 -28.02 -87.73
C GLY A 750 -59.33 -27.70 -88.29
N ILE A 751 -59.24 -27.12 -89.50
CA ILE A 751 -57.95 -26.65 -90.05
C ILE A 751 -57.38 -25.53 -89.19
N ILE A 752 -58.20 -24.53 -88.80
CA ILE A 752 -57.73 -23.43 -87.94
C ILE A 752 -57.31 -23.94 -86.57
N ALA A 753 -58.03 -24.91 -85.97
CA ALA A 753 -57.64 -25.54 -84.72
C ALA A 753 -56.30 -26.29 -84.85
N GLY A 754 -56.09 -27.04 -85.94
CA GLY A 754 -54.82 -27.70 -86.22
C GLY A 754 -53.66 -26.71 -86.37
N LEU A 755 -53.86 -25.66 -87.17
CA LEU A 755 -52.87 -24.59 -87.36
C LEU A 755 -52.58 -23.83 -86.07
N ALA A 756 -53.60 -23.48 -85.28
CA ALA A 756 -53.44 -22.84 -83.98
C ALA A 756 -52.63 -23.74 -83.03
N GLY A 757 -52.87 -25.06 -83.06
CA GLY A 757 -52.07 -26.03 -82.31
C GLY A 757 -50.59 -26.01 -82.71
N VAL A 758 -50.28 -26.09 -84.00
CA VAL A 758 -48.90 -26.05 -84.51
C VAL A 758 -48.23 -24.71 -84.18
N LEU A 759 -48.92 -23.59 -84.34
CA LEU A 759 -48.39 -22.26 -84.05
C LEU A 759 -48.13 -22.04 -82.55
N VAL A 760 -49.02 -22.52 -81.68
CA VAL A 760 -48.81 -22.46 -80.23
C VAL A 760 -47.62 -23.34 -79.83
N TYR A 761 -47.50 -24.55 -80.39
CA TYR A 761 -46.35 -25.44 -80.16
C TYR A 761 -45.02 -24.78 -80.59
N GLY A 762 -44.98 -24.18 -81.78
CA GLY A 762 -43.81 -23.43 -82.26
C GLY A 762 -43.52 -22.20 -81.41
N GLY A 763 -44.56 -21.46 -80.99
CA GLY A 763 -44.44 -20.28 -80.14
C GLY A 763 -43.81 -20.58 -78.78
N VAL A 764 -44.20 -21.69 -78.14
CA VAL A 764 -43.59 -22.09 -76.87
C VAL A 764 -42.14 -22.59 -77.04
N HIS A 765 -41.81 -23.21 -78.17
CA HIS A 765 -40.43 -23.60 -78.49
C HIS A 765 -39.52 -22.38 -78.70
N LEU A 766 -40.03 -21.33 -79.36
CA LEU A 766 -39.27 -20.10 -79.60
C LEU A 766 -38.87 -19.37 -78.31
N ILE A 767 -39.67 -19.51 -77.25
CA ILE A 767 -39.37 -18.94 -75.92
C ILE A 767 -38.51 -19.88 -75.05
N GLY A 768 -37.98 -20.97 -75.62
CA GLY A 768 -37.05 -21.88 -74.95
C GLY A 768 -37.69 -23.02 -74.16
N LEU A 769 -38.99 -23.28 -74.33
CA LEU A 769 -39.62 -24.46 -73.73
C LEU A 769 -39.25 -25.71 -74.52
N THR A 770 -38.66 -26.69 -73.83
CA THR A 770 -38.47 -28.06 -74.32
C THR A 770 -39.32 -28.99 -73.46
N ALA A 771 -40.08 -29.87 -74.08
CA ALA A 771 -40.92 -30.83 -73.39
C ALA A 771 -40.18 -32.16 -73.21
N VAL A 772 -40.31 -32.78 -72.02
CA VAL A 772 -39.78 -34.13 -71.75
C VAL A 772 -40.28 -35.15 -72.79
N HIS A 773 -41.51 -34.99 -73.28
CA HIS A 773 -42.13 -35.83 -74.30
C HIS A 773 -42.70 -35.01 -75.48
N GLU A 774 -41.81 -34.47 -76.32
CA GLU A 774 -42.13 -33.57 -77.44
C GLU A 774 -43.31 -34.01 -78.32
N PHE A 775 -43.27 -35.24 -78.83
CA PHE A 775 -44.31 -35.73 -79.72
C PHE A 775 -45.68 -35.83 -79.03
N LYS A 776 -45.71 -36.30 -77.77
CA LYS A 776 -46.94 -36.36 -76.98
C LYS A 776 -47.50 -34.97 -76.72
N THR A 777 -46.62 -34.00 -76.44
CA THR A 777 -47.01 -32.59 -76.24
C THR A 777 -47.66 -32.02 -77.49
N LEU A 778 -47.04 -32.15 -78.68
CA LEU A 778 -47.62 -31.68 -79.93
C LEU A 778 -48.98 -32.33 -80.23
N ALA A 779 -49.07 -33.65 -80.09
CA ALA A 779 -50.31 -34.38 -80.32
C ALA A 779 -51.44 -33.92 -79.36
N LEU A 780 -51.11 -33.72 -78.08
CA LEU A 780 -52.05 -33.25 -77.07
C LEU A 780 -52.47 -31.79 -77.32
N ILE A 781 -51.58 -30.94 -77.84
CA ILE A 781 -51.89 -29.55 -78.21
C ILE A 781 -52.94 -29.53 -79.32
N ILE A 782 -52.75 -30.34 -80.36
CA ILE A 782 -53.70 -30.45 -81.47
C ILE A 782 -55.05 -31.00 -80.97
N LEU A 783 -55.02 -32.06 -80.14
CA LEU A 783 -56.23 -32.65 -79.58
C LEU A 783 -57.00 -31.66 -78.69
N THR A 784 -56.30 -30.93 -77.83
CA THR A 784 -56.88 -29.88 -76.97
C THR A 784 -57.48 -28.76 -77.81
N SER A 785 -56.78 -28.32 -78.85
CA SER A 785 -57.26 -27.29 -79.78
C SER A 785 -58.56 -27.71 -80.45
N LEU A 786 -58.64 -28.96 -80.92
CA LEU A 786 -59.86 -29.53 -81.51
C LEU A 786 -61.00 -29.66 -80.48
N ALA A 787 -60.71 -30.05 -79.25
CA ALA A 787 -61.70 -30.16 -78.17
C ALA A 787 -62.31 -28.80 -77.82
N PHE A 788 -61.47 -27.79 -77.62
CA PHE A 788 -61.93 -26.43 -77.33
C PHE A 788 -62.67 -25.83 -78.53
N MET A 789 -62.17 -26.07 -79.75
CA MET A 789 -62.84 -25.65 -80.97
C MET A 789 -64.23 -26.26 -81.11
N ALA A 790 -64.37 -27.58 -80.94
CA ALA A 790 -65.64 -28.28 -80.99
C ALA A 790 -66.64 -27.73 -79.96
N MET A 791 -66.17 -27.52 -78.72
CA MET A 791 -66.98 -26.97 -77.64
C MET A 791 -67.50 -25.56 -77.96
N VAL A 792 -66.61 -24.64 -78.35
CA VAL A 792 -67.00 -23.26 -78.68
C VAL A 792 -67.89 -23.23 -79.93
N THR A 793 -67.60 -24.05 -80.95
CA THR A 793 -68.42 -24.15 -82.15
C THR A 793 -69.83 -24.65 -81.85
N ALA A 794 -69.98 -25.62 -80.95
CA ALA A 794 -71.29 -26.10 -80.53
C ALA A 794 -72.11 -25.01 -79.83
N LEU A 795 -71.51 -24.31 -78.87
CA LEU A 795 -72.16 -23.23 -78.12
C LEU A 795 -72.57 -22.07 -79.04
N THR A 796 -71.67 -21.63 -79.92
CA THR A 796 -71.93 -20.54 -80.87
C THR A 796 -72.91 -20.94 -81.97
N THR A 797 -73.03 -22.22 -82.28
CA THR A 797 -74.06 -22.72 -83.22
C THR A 797 -75.44 -22.73 -82.60
N TRP A 798 -75.55 -23.07 -81.31
CA TRP A 798 -76.80 -22.93 -80.58
C TRP A 798 -77.30 -21.49 -80.58
N ASN A 799 -76.40 -20.54 -80.28
CA ASN A 799 -76.68 -19.12 -80.46
C ASN A 799 -75.37 -18.35 -80.63
N SER A 800 -75.23 -17.61 -81.73
CA SER A 800 -73.97 -16.93 -82.02
C SER A 800 -73.56 -15.91 -80.96
N ARG A 801 -74.51 -15.19 -80.34
CA ARG A 801 -74.22 -14.16 -79.32
C ARG A 801 -74.14 -14.75 -77.92
N LEU A 802 -75.18 -15.50 -77.51
CA LEU A 802 -75.23 -16.11 -76.18
C LEU A 802 -74.19 -17.22 -76.03
N GLY A 803 -73.94 -18.00 -77.09
CA GLY A 803 -72.92 -19.04 -77.10
C GLY A 803 -71.50 -18.50 -76.96
N ALA A 804 -71.20 -17.37 -77.59
CA ALA A 804 -69.92 -16.67 -77.38
C ALA A 804 -69.79 -16.16 -75.93
N PHE A 805 -70.87 -15.61 -75.36
CA PHE A 805 -70.91 -15.19 -73.96
C PHE A 805 -70.70 -16.35 -72.98
N PHE A 806 -71.41 -17.47 -73.16
CA PHE A 806 -71.21 -18.67 -72.33
C PHE A 806 -69.83 -19.29 -72.51
N SER A 807 -69.28 -19.29 -73.72
CA SER A 807 -67.90 -19.76 -73.97
C SER A 807 -66.89 -18.93 -73.18
N LEU A 808 -67.13 -17.62 -73.05
CA LEU A 808 -66.27 -16.74 -72.26
C LEU A 808 -66.42 -16.99 -70.76
N ILE A 809 -67.64 -17.14 -70.21
CA ILE A 809 -67.83 -17.53 -68.81
C ILE A 809 -67.16 -18.88 -68.52
N LEU A 810 -67.30 -19.84 -69.43
CA LEU A 810 -66.67 -21.15 -69.31
C LEU A 810 -65.14 -21.04 -69.33
N LEU A 811 -64.57 -20.17 -70.17
CA LEU A 811 -63.14 -19.84 -70.09
C LEU A 811 -62.78 -19.33 -68.69
N LEU A 812 -63.51 -18.36 -68.13
CA LEU A 812 -63.22 -17.80 -66.79
C LEU A 812 -63.25 -18.87 -65.68
N LEU A 813 -64.27 -19.74 -65.69
CA LEU A 813 -64.37 -20.84 -64.74
C LEU A 813 -63.22 -21.83 -64.89
N GLN A 814 -62.82 -22.14 -66.12
CA GLN A 814 -61.70 -23.03 -66.41
C GLN A 814 -60.36 -22.45 -65.98
N LEU A 815 -60.14 -21.14 -66.13
CA LEU A 815 -58.94 -20.46 -65.67
C LEU A 815 -58.74 -20.64 -64.15
N ALA A 816 -59.80 -20.38 -63.38
CA ALA A 816 -59.79 -20.51 -61.92
C ALA A 816 -59.69 -21.97 -61.44
N SER A 817 -60.25 -22.92 -62.18
CA SER A 817 -60.37 -24.31 -61.72
C SER A 817 -59.22 -25.21 -62.16
N SER A 818 -58.51 -24.91 -63.25
CA SER A 818 -57.51 -25.80 -63.85
C SER A 818 -56.19 -25.93 -63.07
N ALA A 819 -56.11 -25.33 -61.87
CA ALA A 819 -54.95 -25.36 -60.99
C ALA A 819 -53.65 -24.90 -61.66
N GLY A 820 -53.73 -23.97 -62.63
CA GLY A 820 -52.60 -23.56 -63.48
C GLY A 820 -51.51 -22.79 -62.74
N THR A 821 -51.89 -21.92 -61.79
CA THR A 821 -50.98 -21.05 -61.04
C THR A 821 -50.64 -21.62 -59.66
N TYR A 822 -51.67 -21.92 -58.86
CA TYR A 822 -51.55 -22.52 -57.53
C TYR A 822 -52.04 -23.98 -57.53
N PRO A 823 -51.55 -24.81 -56.58
CA PRO A 823 -52.08 -26.14 -56.30
C PRO A 823 -53.59 -26.13 -56.14
N LEU A 824 -54.26 -27.17 -56.64
CA LEU A 824 -55.70 -27.33 -56.45
C LEU A 824 -56.07 -27.37 -54.96
N ALA A 825 -55.19 -27.94 -54.11
CA ALA A 825 -55.34 -28.02 -52.67
C ALA A 825 -55.49 -26.65 -51.98
N LEU A 826 -54.88 -25.58 -52.53
CA LEU A 826 -54.93 -24.24 -51.94
C LEU A 826 -56.13 -23.40 -52.45
N THR A 827 -56.91 -23.92 -53.40
CA THR A 827 -58.12 -23.26 -53.90
C THR A 827 -59.33 -23.52 -52.99
N ASN A 828 -60.38 -22.71 -53.11
CA ASN A 828 -61.60 -22.95 -52.35
C ASN A 828 -62.37 -24.20 -52.82
N GLN A 829 -63.29 -24.69 -51.99
CA GLN A 829 -64.02 -25.95 -52.25
C GLN A 829 -64.86 -25.92 -53.55
N PHE A 830 -65.32 -24.75 -53.98
CA PHE A 830 -66.09 -24.61 -55.21
C PHE A 830 -65.25 -24.99 -56.43
N PHE A 831 -64.02 -24.46 -56.56
CA PHE A 831 -63.13 -24.77 -57.68
C PHE A 831 -62.62 -26.23 -57.66
N LYS A 832 -62.35 -26.77 -56.46
CA LYS A 832 -62.04 -28.20 -56.25
C LYS A 832 -63.15 -29.10 -56.81
N THR A 833 -64.42 -28.73 -56.59
CA THR A 833 -65.59 -29.53 -57.00
C THR A 833 -65.84 -29.51 -58.51
N ILE A 834 -65.62 -28.37 -59.18
CA ILE A 834 -65.88 -28.24 -60.62
C ILE A 834 -64.70 -28.67 -61.51
N ASN A 835 -63.46 -28.66 -60.99
CA ASN A 835 -62.24 -29.02 -61.73
C ASN A 835 -62.37 -30.31 -62.57
N PRO A 836 -62.89 -31.45 -62.04
CA PRO A 836 -62.93 -32.72 -62.78
C PRO A 836 -63.87 -32.72 -63.99
N TRP A 837 -64.74 -31.73 -64.14
CA TRP A 837 -65.75 -31.65 -65.19
C TRP A 837 -65.34 -30.76 -66.36
N LEU A 838 -64.18 -30.10 -66.26
CA LEU A 838 -63.76 -29.05 -67.18
C LEU A 838 -62.65 -29.54 -68.13
N PRO A 839 -62.82 -29.45 -69.46
CA PRO A 839 -61.81 -29.87 -70.44
C PRO A 839 -60.43 -29.25 -70.23
N MET A 840 -60.36 -27.99 -69.78
CA MET A 840 -59.08 -27.33 -69.50
C MET A 840 -58.29 -27.95 -68.34
N SER A 841 -58.95 -28.55 -67.34
CA SER A 841 -58.25 -29.25 -66.26
C SER A 841 -57.43 -30.42 -66.79
N TYR A 842 -57.98 -31.15 -67.77
CA TYR A 842 -57.32 -32.28 -68.41
C TYR A 842 -56.26 -31.84 -69.41
N SER A 843 -56.44 -30.72 -70.11
CA SER A 843 -55.37 -30.19 -70.95
C SER A 843 -54.17 -29.72 -70.12
N VAL A 844 -54.39 -28.97 -69.04
CA VAL A 844 -53.32 -28.51 -68.14
C VAL A 844 -52.61 -29.69 -67.48
N SER A 845 -53.35 -30.64 -66.91
CA SER A 845 -52.78 -31.86 -66.33
C SER A 845 -52.00 -32.69 -67.36
N GLY A 846 -52.53 -32.85 -68.57
CA GLY A 846 -51.88 -33.62 -69.62
C GLY A 846 -50.61 -32.94 -70.14
N PHE A 847 -50.64 -31.62 -70.31
CA PHE A 847 -49.45 -30.85 -70.68
C PHE A 847 -48.39 -30.89 -69.58
N ARG A 848 -48.75 -30.88 -68.28
CA ARG A 848 -47.77 -31.10 -67.20
C ARG A 848 -47.08 -32.45 -67.35
N GLN A 849 -47.86 -33.50 -67.62
CA GLN A 849 -47.33 -34.84 -67.82
C GLN A 849 -46.37 -34.93 -68.99
N THR A 850 -46.66 -34.28 -70.13
CA THR A 850 -45.79 -34.37 -71.31
C THR A 850 -44.66 -33.35 -71.34
N ILE A 851 -44.84 -32.18 -70.73
CA ILE A 851 -43.82 -31.11 -70.71
C ILE A 851 -42.80 -31.36 -69.61
N SER A 852 -43.21 -31.79 -68.42
CA SER A 852 -42.36 -31.73 -67.22
C SER A 852 -42.20 -33.05 -66.46
N MET A 853 -43.07 -34.04 -66.71
CA MET A 853 -43.16 -35.26 -65.88
C MET A 853 -43.12 -36.56 -66.72
N THR A 854 -43.83 -37.61 -66.27
CA THR A 854 -43.72 -39.01 -66.75
C THR A 854 -44.34 -39.31 -68.13
N GLY A 855 -45.15 -38.39 -68.67
CA GLY A 855 -45.84 -38.56 -69.95
C GLY A 855 -47.04 -39.51 -69.93
N ASN A 856 -47.59 -39.84 -68.76
CA ASN A 856 -48.83 -40.61 -68.66
C ASN A 856 -50.05 -39.69 -68.86
N ILE A 857 -50.68 -39.80 -70.03
CA ILE A 857 -51.80 -38.93 -70.46
C ILE A 857 -53.08 -39.67 -70.82
N HIS A 858 -53.23 -40.91 -70.35
CA HIS A 858 -54.35 -41.77 -70.76
C HIS A 858 -55.72 -41.19 -70.38
N SER A 859 -55.90 -40.73 -69.15
CA SER A 859 -57.17 -40.15 -68.69
C SER A 859 -57.49 -38.82 -69.41
N GLN A 860 -56.47 -38.01 -69.67
CA GLN A 860 -56.59 -36.72 -70.33
C GLN A 860 -57.00 -36.87 -71.80
N ILE A 861 -56.37 -37.80 -72.53
CA ILE A 861 -56.76 -38.10 -73.91
C ILE A 861 -58.21 -38.57 -73.99
N ILE A 862 -58.61 -39.51 -73.14
CA ILE A 862 -59.98 -40.05 -73.12
C ILE A 862 -60.99 -38.92 -72.89
N PHE A 863 -60.75 -38.06 -71.90
CA PHE A 863 -61.65 -36.95 -71.59
C PHE A 863 -61.75 -35.92 -72.72
N LEU A 864 -60.63 -35.57 -73.36
CA LEU A 864 -60.62 -34.61 -74.47
C LEU A 864 -61.30 -35.17 -75.73
N ILE A 865 -61.11 -36.45 -76.05
CA ILE A 865 -61.84 -37.12 -77.15
C ILE A 865 -63.33 -37.16 -76.85
N PHE A 866 -63.71 -37.51 -75.62
CA PHE A 866 -65.10 -37.48 -75.17
C PHE A 866 -65.70 -36.07 -75.32
N THR A 867 -64.94 -35.03 -74.95
CA THR A 867 -65.32 -33.62 -75.12
C THR A 867 -65.56 -33.27 -76.60
N ILE A 868 -64.68 -33.69 -77.52
CA ILE A 868 -64.88 -33.49 -78.96
C ILE A 868 -66.18 -34.15 -79.41
N MET A 869 -66.37 -35.43 -79.09
CA MET A 869 -67.53 -36.21 -79.50
C MET A 869 -68.85 -35.60 -79.01
N ILE A 870 -68.93 -35.26 -77.73
CA ILE A 870 -70.16 -34.72 -77.13
C ILE A 870 -70.50 -33.34 -77.70
N PHE A 871 -69.53 -32.44 -77.85
CA PHE A 871 -69.81 -31.11 -78.36
C PHE A 871 -70.04 -31.08 -79.87
N VAL A 872 -69.38 -31.94 -80.65
CA VAL A 872 -69.73 -32.13 -82.06
C VAL A 872 -71.18 -32.60 -82.20
N ALA A 873 -71.61 -33.57 -81.40
CA ALA A 873 -73.00 -34.05 -81.38
C ALA A 873 -73.98 -32.93 -80.97
N LEU A 874 -73.68 -32.18 -79.91
CA LEU A 874 -74.50 -31.04 -79.48
C LEU A 874 -74.57 -29.93 -80.54
N GLY A 875 -73.46 -29.63 -81.21
CA GLY A 875 -73.42 -28.64 -82.30
C GLY A 875 -74.28 -29.07 -83.49
N MET A 876 -74.21 -30.34 -83.88
CA MET A 876 -75.09 -30.91 -84.92
C MET A 876 -76.56 -30.84 -84.52
N LEU A 877 -76.90 -31.16 -83.26
CA LEU A 877 -78.27 -31.08 -82.75
C LEU A 877 -78.79 -29.65 -82.70
N ALA A 878 -77.95 -28.72 -82.25
CA ALA A 878 -78.25 -27.30 -82.16
C ALA A 878 -78.48 -26.66 -83.54
N TYR A 879 -77.83 -27.18 -84.58
CA TYR A 879 -78.04 -26.71 -85.95
C TYR A 879 -79.43 -27.13 -86.49
N GLN A 880 -80.21 -26.13 -86.91
CA GLN A 880 -81.50 -26.30 -87.57
C GLN A 880 -81.39 -25.89 -89.05
N PRO A 881 -81.45 -26.82 -90.01
CA PRO A 881 -81.44 -26.49 -91.43
C PRO A 881 -82.74 -25.75 -91.80
N LYS A 882 -82.63 -24.57 -92.44
CA LYS A 882 -83.79 -23.82 -92.94
C LYS A 882 -84.29 -24.43 -94.27
N LYS A 883 -85.61 -24.55 -94.44
CA LYS A 883 -86.24 -24.83 -95.75
C LYS A 883 -86.15 -23.56 -96.62
N ALA A 884 -85.80 -23.72 -97.89
CA ALA A 884 -85.72 -22.63 -98.86
C ALA A 884 -87.12 -22.08 -99.20
N GLU A 885 -87.32 -20.77 -99.07
CA GLU A 885 -88.22 -19.93 -99.88
C GLU A 885 -87.84 -18.45 -99.66
N GLU A 886 -88.14 -17.64 -100.67
CA GLU A 886 -87.41 -16.49 -101.25
C GLU A 886 -87.25 -15.21 -100.38
N ASP A 887 -86.14 -14.49 -100.67
CA ASP A 887 -85.72 -13.10 -100.33
C ASP A 887 -85.94 -12.49 -98.93
#